data_AF-A0A955RDY8-F1
#
_entry.id   AF-A0A955RDY8-F1
#
_cell.length_a   1.000
_cell.length_b   1.000
_cell.length_c   1.000
_cell.angle_alpha   90.00
_cell.angle_beta   90.00
_cell.angle_gamma   90.00
#
_symmetry.space_group_name_H-M   'P 1'
#
loop_
_entity.id
_entity.type
_entity.pdbx_description
1 polymer ?
#
loop_
_entity_poly.entity_id
_entity_poly.type
_entity_poly.pdbx_seq_one_letter_code
_entity_poly.pdbx_strand_id
1 'polypeptide(L)'
;YTWSPDGRFLAYTRDQRVGYQAVFVWDSRDGKTHQVTASTTSDHSPAWDPQGRYLYFVSDRATNPHIGERDFQVTESGTSVLVMTLLRPDVEDPFARDAGLPGAEPPIVIEKRKKKKKRQKEEGELDDGASRFDIAWDGLVDRQITLDVPNGTYFSLSATDDALFFVSYAGGGFRDDGAMSLQAFDLEDEEVAEVASGISGYEMAADREKMVIAKWQNWYVVDARPGPADFSDSLVDTSGIDIQLDPREEWRQIYFEAWRHMRDFFWDRDLGGLDWVKVRDQYATLLPRLSTRQELSDLLGELIGELGTSHTYVGGGDASLRIDWEPAGLLGAELVREGDAYRVARIWKADPADELVSPLLRPGQEVKEGEYIVGVAHRPLVADRPIWAELEGKADVSVVLQVNSRPSFQGARTVVVTPVRNDYDLRHADWVRRNRETVAARTDGKIGYLHIPDMGATGLMAFETWYYAQLDKEGLIVDCRWNRGGWASQLMLQRLARRPIGFNRAAGGGVEVFPAGTLNGPFVVLTNEFAGSDGDIFPKSIQELKLAPVIGMRSWGGVVGIRADKPLVDGGFLSQPEYAFWFRKGGWGVENHGVDPDVVVQNLPQDLAKNLDPQLQRAIDEVLRLRQENPPLKPDFEAEPTKTRDAFGQELPQ
;
A
#
# COMPACT_ATOMS: atom_id res chain seq x y z
N TYR A 1 -17.18 14.91 -7.99
CA TYR A 1 -18.19 15.47 -8.92
C TYR A 1 -17.91 16.95 -9.10
N THR A 2 -18.47 17.61 -10.12
CA THR A 2 -18.34 19.07 -10.33
C THR A 2 -19.57 19.62 -11.05
N TRP A 3 -19.98 20.84 -10.67
CA TRP A 3 -21.02 21.58 -11.36
C TRP A 3 -20.47 22.32 -12.57
N SER A 4 -21.27 22.44 -13.63
CA SER A 4 -20.97 23.35 -14.74
C SER A 4 -21.00 24.81 -14.27
N PRO A 5 -20.31 25.73 -14.96
CA PRO A 5 -20.22 27.13 -14.54
C PRO A 5 -21.58 27.85 -14.44
N ASP A 6 -22.59 27.40 -15.21
CA ASP A 6 -23.96 27.92 -15.17
C ASP A 6 -24.84 27.23 -14.11
N GLY A 7 -24.29 26.28 -13.35
CA GLY A 7 -24.99 25.52 -12.31
C GLY A 7 -26.02 24.53 -12.84
N ARG A 8 -26.10 24.31 -14.17
CA ARG A 8 -27.12 23.44 -14.76
C ARG A 8 -26.76 21.97 -14.67
N PHE A 9 -25.53 21.61 -14.98
CA PHE A 9 -25.09 20.23 -15.14
C PHE A 9 -24.20 19.79 -13.99
N LEU A 10 -24.39 18.57 -13.51
CA LEU A 10 -23.53 17.94 -12.52
C LEU A 10 -22.78 16.78 -13.18
N ALA A 11 -21.47 16.93 -13.38
CA ALA A 11 -20.61 15.84 -13.83
C ALA A 11 -20.11 15.03 -12.63
N TYR A 12 -20.18 13.70 -12.71
CA TYR A 12 -19.74 12.82 -11.63
C TYR A 12 -19.27 11.47 -12.16
N THR A 13 -18.43 10.83 -11.37
CA THR A 13 -17.93 9.48 -11.64
C THR A 13 -18.85 8.46 -10.99
N ARG A 14 -19.11 7.35 -11.67
CA ARG A 14 -19.90 6.24 -11.12
C ARG A 14 -19.27 4.90 -11.48
N ASP A 15 -19.12 4.04 -10.49
CA ASP A 15 -18.67 2.66 -10.69
C ASP A 15 -19.63 1.90 -11.62
N GLN A 16 -19.04 1.15 -12.53
CA GLN A 16 -19.71 0.29 -13.50
C GLN A 16 -19.37 -1.18 -13.21
N ARG A 17 -19.80 -2.07 -14.11
CA ARG A 17 -19.50 -3.50 -13.99
C ARG A 17 -17.99 -3.72 -13.98
N VAL A 18 -17.55 -4.72 -13.22
CA VAL A 18 -16.15 -5.17 -13.17
C VAL A 18 -15.17 -4.10 -12.62
N GLY A 19 -15.68 -3.09 -11.91
CA GLY A 19 -14.84 -2.11 -11.20
C GLY A 19 -14.34 -0.93 -12.04
N TYR A 20 -14.68 -0.85 -13.33
CA TYR A 20 -14.41 0.36 -14.12
C TYR A 20 -15.31 1.51 -13.73
N GLN A 21 -14.81 2.73 -13.88
CA GLN A 21 -15.58 3.94 -13.66
C GLN A 21 -15.97 4.61 -14.98
N ALA A 22 -17.10 5.30 -15.01
CA ALA A 22 -17.49 6.13 -16.15
C ALA A 22 -17.98 7.50 -15.68
N VAL A 23 -17.83 8.51 -16.53
CA VAL A 23 -18.32 9.86 -16.28
C VAL A 23 -19.77 9.98 -16.73
N PHE A 24 -20.61 10.49 -15.83
CA PHE A 24 -22.01 10.81 -16.06
C PHE A 24 -22.23 12.30 -15.89
N VAL A 25 -23.22 12.83 -16.60
CA VAL A 25 -23.71 14.20 -16.43
C VAL A 25 -25.20 14.15 -16.14
N TRP A 26 -25.60 14.78 -15.03
CA TRP A 26 -27.01 15.01 -14.70
C TRP A 26 -27.41 16.43 -15.08
N ASP A 27 -28.54 16.60 -15.77
CA ASP A 27 -29.11 17.89 -16.15
C ASP A 27 -30.21 18.31 -15.17
N SER A 28 -30.02 19.42 -14.47
CA SER A 28 -31.01 19.95 -13.53
C SER A 28 -32.31 20.42 -14.20
N ARG A 29 -32.31 20.74 -15.49
CA ARG A 29 -33.50 21.26 -16.18
C ARG A 29 -34.55 20.18 -16.43
N ASP A 30 -34.13 18.98 -16.84
CA ASP A 30 -35.04 17.87 -17.14
C ASP A 30 -34.90 16.67 -16.19
N GLY A 31 -33.93 16.71 -15.27
CA GLY A 31 -33.69 15.72 -14.25
C GLY A 31 -33.04 14.43 -14.76
N LYS A 32 -32.56 14.39 -16.01
CA LYS A 32 -31.98 13.18 -16.61
C LYS A 32 -30.49 13.06 -16.40
N THR A 33 -30.03 11.82 -16.37
CA THR A 33 -28.62 11.45 -16.32
C THR A 33 -28.20 10.86 -17.66
N HIS A 34 -27.09 11.35 -18.20
CA HIS A 34 -26.47 10.89 -19.43
C HIS A 34 -25.08 10.32 -19.14
N GLN A 35 -24.76 9.18 -19.72
CA GLN A 35 -23.41 8.63 -19.69
C GLN A 35 -22.57 9.33 -20.76
N VAL A 36 -21.45 9.94 -20.37
CA VAL A 36 -20.59 10.70 -21.29
C VAL A 36 -19.46 9.84 -21.85
N THR A 37 -18.97 8.89 -21.05
CA THR A 37 -17.85 8.03 -21.45
C THR A 37 -18.25 6.57 -21.57
N ALA A 38 -17.54 5.80 -22.38
CA ALA A 38 -17.77 4.36 -22.50
C ALA A 38 -17.40 3.62 -21.20
N SER A 39 -17.81 2.37 -21.06
CA SER A 39 -17.46 1.53 -19.91
C SER A 39 -16.37 0.50 -20.23
N THR A 40 -15.52 0.82 -21.21
CA THR A 40 -14.38 -0.01 -21.65
C THR A 40 -13.06 0.39 -21.00
N THR A 41 -13.03 1.54 -20.34
CA THR A 41 -11.89 2.14 -19.62
C THR A 41 -12.40 2.68 -18.28
N SER A 42 -11.50 2.99 -17.35
CA SER A 42 -11.86 3.71 -16.13
C SER A 42 -11.71 5.21 -16.36
N ASP A 43 -12.83 5.94 -16.36
CA ASP A 43 -12.85 7.39 -16.56
C ASP A 43 -13.35 8.11 -15.29
N HIS A 44 -12.58 9.09 -14.81
CA HIS A 44 -12.84 9.77 -13.54
C HIS A 44 -12.33 11.20 -13.49
N SER A 45 -12.52 11.88 -12.34
CA SER A 45 -12.08 13.27 -12.12
C SER A 45 -12.56 14.27 -13.21
N PRO A 46 -13.88 14.43 -13.44
CA PRO A 46 -14.38 15.38 -14.45
C PRO A 46 -14.14 16.84 -14.05
N ALA A 47 -13.88 17.71 -15.03
CA ALA A 47 -13.71 19.16 -14.88
C ALA A 47 -14.32 19.94 -16.06
N TRP A 48 -15.07 21.00 -15.79
CA TRP A 48 -15.70 21.81 -16.83
C TRP A 48 -14.82 22.96 -17.31
N ASP A 49 -14.75 23.16 -18.62
CA ASP A 49 -14.28 24.40 -19.24
C ASP A 49 -15.13 25.60 -18.75
N PRO A 50 -14.52 26.74 -18.37
CA PRO A 50 -15.27 27.92 -17.92
C PRO A 50 -16.26 28.49 -18.95
N GLN A 51 -15.99 28.28 -20.23
CA GLN A 51 -16.82 28.78 -21.33
C GLN A 51 -17.89 27.79 -21.80
N GLY A 52 -17.96 26.59 -21.21
CA GLY A 52 -18.97 25.59 -21.56
C GLY A 52 -18.71 24.90 -22.91
N ARG A 53 -17.47 24.91 -23.38
CA ARG A 53 -17.07 24.26 -24.65
C ARG A 53 -16.73 22.79 -24.46
N TYR A 54 -16.08 22.47 -23.34
CA TYR A 54 -15.49 21.16 -23.10
C TYR A 54 -15.84 20.59 -21.72
N LEU A 55 -15.87 19.26 -21.66
CA LEU A 55 -15.75 18.51 -20.41
C LEU A 55 -14.45 17.72 -20.44
N TYR A 56 -13.56 18.04 -19.51
CA TYR A 56 -12.30 17.33 -19.31
C TYR A 56 -12.49 16.21 -18.29
N PHE A 57 -11.69 15.16 -18.39
CA PHE A 57 -11.61 14.09 -17.40
C PHE A 57 -10.28 13.34 -17.54
N VAL A 58 -9.97 12.53 -16.53
CA VAL A 58 -8.84 11.60 -16.56
C VAL A 58 -9.34 10.23 -16.98
N SER A 59 -8.57 9.53 -17.81
CA SER A 59 -8.89 8.17 -18.24
C SER A 59 -7.71 7.22 -18.11
N ASP A 60 -7.92 6.09 -17.46
CA ASP A 60 -6.96 4.98 -17.38
C ASP A 60 -7.03 4.11 -18.64
N ARG A 61 -6.78 4.72 -19.80
CA ARG A 61 -6.87 4.08 -21.13
C ARG A 61 -5.52 3.84 -21.80
N ALA A 62 -4.43 4.38 -21.26
CA ALA A 62 -3.11 4.15 -21.82
C ALA A 62 -2.58 2.78 -21.38
N THR A 63 -2.65 1.81 -22.28
CA THR A 63 -2.05 0.48 -22.08
C THR A 63 -0.57 0.52 -22.43
N ASN A 64 0.29 0.18 -21.47
CA ASN A 64 1.73 0.09 -21.66
C ASN A 64 2.34 -1.01 -20.77
N PRO A 65 2.15 -2.29 -21.10
CA PRO A 65 2.59 -3.41 -20.27
C PRO A 65 4.12 -3.48 -20.18
N HIS A 66 4.61 -3.61 -18.95
CA HIS A 66 6.00 -3.96 -18.66
C HIS A 66 6.08 -5.39 -18.15
N ILE A 67 7.13 -6.12 -18.53
CA ILE A 67 7.41 -7.43 -17.96
C ILE A 67 8.33 -7.24 -16.76
N GLY A 68 7.96 -7.84 -15.62
CA GLY A 68 8.75 -7.79 -14.40
C GLY A 68 10.15 -8.38 -14.59
N GLU A 69 11.15 -7.76 -13.96
CA GLU A 69 12.55 -8.20 -14.08
C GLU A 69 12.83 -9.53 -13.36
N ARG A 70 12.09 -9.81 -12.28
CA ARG A 70 12.27 -11.02 -11.45
C ARG A 70 11.35 -12.17 -11.84
N ASP A 71 10.17 -11.85 -12.36
CA ASP A 71 9.13 -12.81 -12.70
C ASP A 71 8.46 -12.39 -14.00
N PHE A 72 8.12 -13.39 -14.83
CA PHE A 72 7.45 -13.19 -16.11
C PHE A 72 5.97 -12.85 -15.87
N GLN A 73 5.72 -11.67 -15.30
CA GLN A 73 4.42 -11.11 -15.00
C GLN A 73 4.31 -9.72 -15.62
N VAL A 74 3.12 -9.40 -16.10
CA VAL A 74 2.81 -8.06 -16.60
C VAL A 74 2.57 -7.15 -15.40
N THR A 75 3.23 -6.00 -15.42
CA THR A 75 2.98 -4.88 -14.52
C THR A 75 2.68 -3.65 -15.36
N GLU A 76 1.66 -2.88 -14.96
CA GLU A 76 1.30 -1.61 -15.58
C GLU A 76 1.24 -0.54 -14.50
N SER A 77 1.76 0.64 -14.82
CA SER A 77 1.71 1.83 -13.98
C SER A 77 1.66 3.04 -14.89
N GLY A 78 1.05 4.12 -14.42
CA GLY A 78 0.96 5.35 -15.20
C GLY A 78 0.06 5.22 -16.42
N THR A 79 -1.13 4.64 -16.25
CA THR A 79 -2.09 4.36 -17.33
C THR A 79 -3.03 5.53 -17.62
N SER A 80 -2.97 6.60 -16.81
CA SER A 80 -3.85 7.75 -16.91
C SER A 80 -3.39 8.72 -18.01
N VAL A 81 -4.36 9.23 -18.77
CA VAL A 81 -4.22 10.34 -19.72
C VAL A 81 -5.30 11.38 -19.45
N LEU A 82 -5.10 12.61 -19.92
CA LEU A 82 -6.13 13.65 -19.89
C LEU A 82 -6.93 13.63 -21.19
N VAL A 83 -8.25 13.68 -21.07
CA VAL A 83 -9.18 13.63 -22.20
C VAL A 83 -10.10 14.84 -22.15
N MET A 84 -10.34 15.45 -23.31
CA MET A 84 -11.24 16.56 -23.55
C MET A 84 -12.41 16.08 -24.41
N THR A 85 -13.66 16.34 -23.99
CA THR A 85 -14.86 16.10 -24.81
C THR A 85 -15.40 17.41 -25.32
N LEU A 86 -15.56 17.54 -26.63
CA LEU A 86 -16.27 18.67 -27.24
C LEU A 86 -17.77 18.53 -27.01
N LEU A 87 -18.38 19.42 -26.22
CA LEU A 87 -19.77 19.31 -25.77
C LEU A 87 -20.78 19.50 -26.90
N ARG A 88 -20.38 20.19 -27.98
CA ARG A 88 -21.21 20.40 -29.17
C ARG A 88 -20.38 20.24 -30.45
N PRO A 89 -21.00 19.89 -31.59
CA PRO A 89 -20.30 19.69 -32.86
C PRO A 89 -19.79 20.98 -33.52
N ASP A 90 -20.33 22.14 -33.15
CA ASP A 90 -19.92 23.48 -33.62
C ASP A 90 -18.70 24.04 -32.86
N VAL A 91 -18.27 23.38 -31.79
CA VAL A 91 -17.06 23.75 -31.04
C VAL A 91 -15.85 23.19 -31.78
N GLU A 92 -14.91 24.06 -32.15
CA GLU A 92 -13.66 23.65 -32.79
C GLU A 92 -12.73 22.90 -31.82
N ASP A 93 -11.96 21.96 -32.36
CA ASP A 93 -10.83 21.37 -31.64
C ASP A 93 -9.64 22.35 -31.67
N PRO A 94 -9.22 22.92 -30.52
CA PRO A 94 -8.11 23.88 -30.48
C PRO A 94 -6.75 23.24 -30.83
N PHE A 95 -6.65 21.91 -30.85
CA PHE A 95 -5.43 21.17 -31.14
C PHE A 95 -5.43 20.52 -32.54
N ALA A 96 -6.46 20.78 -33.35
CA ALA A 96 -6.53 20.31 -34.72
C ALA A 96 -5.40 20.96 -35.55
N ARG A 97 -4.33 20.20 -35.79
CA ARG A 97 -3.25 20.62 -36.69
C ARG A 97 -3.67 20.33 -38.14
N ASP A 98 -3.75 21.36 -38.98
CA ASP A 98 -3.87 21.25 -40.45
C ASP A 98 -2.59 20.63 -41.05
N ALA A 99 -2.31 19.37 -40.72
CA ALA A 99 -1.12 18.67 -41.16
C ALA A 99 -1.35 18.06 -42.54
N GLY A 100 -1.15 18.86 -43.60
CA GLY A 100 -0.70 18.31 -44.90
C GLY A 100 -1.72 18.16 -46.03
N LEU A 101 -2.80 18.94 -46.07
CA LEU A 101 -3.63 19.03 -47.29
C LEU A 101 -2.90 19.83 -48.39
N PRO A 102 -2.75 19.31 -49.63
CA PRO A 102 -2.21 20.10 -50.73
C PRO A 102 -3.19 21.25 -51.05
N GLY A 103 -2.78 22.48 -50.74
CA GLY A 103 -3.58 23.69 -50.97
C GLY A 103 -4.19 24.32 -49.70
N ALA A 104 -3.95 23.77 -48.51
CA ALA A 104 -4.15 24.54 -47.28
C ALA A 104 -3.08 25.65 -47.24
N GLU A 105 -3.52 26.90 -47.06
CA GLU A 105 -2.59 27.98 -46.72
C GLU A 105 -1.79 27.56 -45.47
N PRO A 106 -0.50 27.89 -45.37
CA PRO A 106 0.28 27.56 -44.18
C PRO A 106 -0.48 28.06 -42.95
N PRO A 107 -0.41 27.34 -41.81
CA PRO A 107 -1.05 27.78 -40.60
C PRO A 107 -0.68 29.23 -40.39
N ILE A 108 -1.66 30.07 -40.07
CA ILE A 108 -1.37 31.36 -39.46
C ILE A 108 -0.45 31.01 -38.31
N VAL A 109 0.84 31.27 -38.48
CA VAL A 109 1.77 31.34 -37.37
C VAL A 109 1.08 32.31 -36.44
N ILE A 110 0.57 31.80 -35.31
CA ILE A 110 0.17 32.66 -34.21
C ILE A 110 1.47 33.34 -33.82
N GLU A 111 1.77 34.47 -34.48
CA GLU A 111 2.70 35.45 -33.95
C GLU A 111 2.20 35.68 -32.53
N LYS A 112 2.98 35.19 -31.55
CA LYS A 112 2.87 35.46 -30.11
C LYS A 112 1.86 36.56 -29.87
N ARG A 113 0.64 36.19 -29.46
CA ARG A 113 -0.47 37.12 -29.25
C ARG A 113 0.05 38.38 -28.58
N LYS A 114 0.22 39.44 -29.36
CA LYS A 114 0.64 40.74 -28.84
C LYS A 114 -0.39 41.16 -27.81
N LYS A 115 0.05 41.32 -26.56
CA LYS A 115 -0.68 41.95 -25.46
C LYS A 115 -1.51 43.15 -25.96
N LYS A 116 -2.76 43.20 -25.49
CA LYS A 116 -3.83 44.20 -25.69
C LYS A 116 -4.71 44.01 -26.94
N LYS A 117 -5.68 43.11 -26.82
CA LYS A 117 -7.10 43.46 -27.06
C LYS A 117 -7.92 42.90 -25.91
N LYS A 118 -8.84 43.70 -25.37
CA LYS A 118 -9.87 43.24 -24.43
C LYS A 118 -10.45 41.93 -24.96
N ARG A 119 -10.43 40.86 -24.16
CA ARG A 119 -11.28 39.68 -24.35
C ARG A 119 -12.72 40.20 -24.42
N GLN A 120 -13.21 40.46 -25.62
CA GLN A 120 -14.63 40.55 -25.87
C GLN A 120 -15.15 39.12 -25.66
N LYS A 121 -16.19 38.97 -24.84
CA LYS A 121 -17.06 37.80 -24.90
C LYS A 121 -17.41 37.59 -26.38
N GLU A 122 -16.90 36.53 -26.99
CA GLU A 122 -17.48 36.01 -28.21
C GLU A 122 -18.84 35.41 -27.81
N GLU A 123 -19.86 36.26 -27.79
CA GLU A 123 -21.22 35.84 -28.09
C GLU A 123 -21.24 35.60 -29.61
N GLY A 124 -20.83 34.41 -30.04
CA GLY A 124 -21.30 33.89 -31.32
C GLY A 124 -22.83 33.88 -31.27
N GLU A 125 -23.49 34.30 -32.34
CA GLU A 125 -24.95 34.21 -32.48
C GLU A 125 -25.36 32.74 -32.32
N LEU A 126 -25.72 32.36 -31.10
CA LEU A 126 -26.41 31.11 -30.81
C LEU A 126 -27.83 31.25 -31.37
N ASP A 127 -28.31 30.19 -32.01
CA ASP A 127 -29.68 30.12 -32.52
C ASP A 127 -30.68 30.49 -31.41
N ASP A 128 -31.81 31.08 -31.78
CA ASP A 128 -32.73 31.78 -30.86
C ASP A 128 -33.26 30.82 -29.78
N GLY A 129 -32.60 30.77 -28.61
CA GLY A 129 -32.92 29.90 -27.48
C GLY A 129 -31.82 28.92 -27.01
N ALA A 130 -30.69 28.78 -27.73
CA ALA A 130 -29.58 27.90 -27.33
C ALA A 130 -28.64 28.57 -26.32
N SER A 131 -28.25 27.85 -25.26
CA SER A 131 -27.23 28.27 -24.30
C SER A 131 -25.85 27.81 -24.76
N ARG A 132 -24.82 28.63 -24.56
CA ARG A 132 -23.41 28.22 -24.78
C ARG A 132 -22.98 27.03 -23.91
N PHE A 133 -23.78 26.67 -22.91
CA PHE A 133 -23.56 25.52 -22.04
C PHE A 133 -24.36 24.28 -22.48
N ASP A 134 -25.15 24.36 -23.55
CA ASP A 134 -25.88 23.20 -24.06
C ASP A 134 -24.93 22.10 -24.52
N ILE A 135 -25.38 20.86 -24.33
CA ILE A 135 -24.66 19.64 -24.68
C ILE A 135 -25.45 18.94 -25.79
N ALA A 136 -24.79 18.71 -26.93
CA ALA A 136 -25.31 17.76 -27.91
C ALA A 136 -24.97 16.36 -27.40
N TRP A 137 -25.96 15.52 -27.11
CA TRP A 137 -25.71 14.20 -26.51
C TRP A 137 -25.26 13.14 -27.53
N ASP A 138 -25.72 13.26 -28.77
CA ASP A 138 -25.42 12.30 -29.83
C ASP A 138 -23.94 12.38 -30.24
N GLY A 139 -23.24 11.24 -30.24
CA GLY A 139 -21.82 11.17 -30.63
C GLY A 139 -20.85 11.87 -29.67
N LEU A 140 -21.16 11.97 -28.37
CA LEU A 140 -20.23 12.55 -27.39
C LEU A 140 -18.92 11.76 -27.28
N VAL A 141 -18.99 10.43 -27.32
CA VAL A 141 -17.80 9.56 -27.26
C VAL A 141 -16.89 9.78 -28.46
N ASP A 142 -17.47 10.01 -29.64
CA ASP A 142 -16.73 10.24 -30.89
C ASP A 142 -16.05 11.62 -30.93
N ARG A 143 -16.41 12.51 -29.99
CA ARG A 143 -15.88 13.87 -29.83
C ARG A 143 -14.83 14.00 -28.72
N GLN A 144 -14.27 12.87 -28.29
CA GLN A 144 -13.21 12.83 -27.27
C GLN A 144 -11.83 12.94 -27.91
N ILE A 145 -11.00 13.78 -27.32
CA ILE A 145 -9.63 14.07 -27.76
C ILE A 145 -8.70 13.82 -26.57
N THR A 146 -7.71 12.96 -26.76
CA THR A 146 -6.64 12.76 -25.77
C THR A 146 -5.63 13.90 -25.91
N LEU A 147 -5.34 14.58 -24.81
CA LEU A 147 -4.37 15.68 -24.78
C LEU A 147 -2.94 15.12 -24.80
N ASP A 148 -2.01 15.88 -25.39
CA ASP A 148 -0.58 15.53 -25.46
C ASP A 148 0.13 15.76 -24.12
N VAL A 149 -0.30 15.01 -23.11
CA VAL A 149 0.28 14.95 -21.78
C VAL A 149 0.93 13.58 -21.62
N PRO A 150 2.18 13.48 -21.11
CA PRO A 150 2.79 12.19 -20.83
C PRO A 150 1.86 11.29 -20.03
N ASN A 151 1.95 9.97 -20.19
CA ASN A 151 1.13 9.07 -19.38
C ASN A 151 1.61 9.11 -17.92
N GLY A 152 0.68 8.99 -16.97
CA GLY A 152 1.00 9.00 -15.55
C GLY A 152 -0.15 8.49 -14.69
N THR A 153 -0.13 8.80 -13.41
CA THR A 153 -1.23 8.47 -12.48
C THR A 153 -1.84 9.80 -12.04
N TYR A 154 -3.03 10.11 -12.56
CA TYR A 154 -3.64 11.43 -12.42
C TYR A 154 -4.98 11.40 -11.68
N PHE A 155 -5.24 12.41 -10.86
CA PHE A 155 -6.53 12.61 -10.22
C PHE A 155 -6.71 14.08 -9.85
N SER A 156 -7.90 14.44 -9.37
CA SER A 156 -8.26 15.82 -8.97
C SER A 156 -7.98 16.82 -10.08
N LEU A 157 -8.93 16.95 -11.01
CA LEU A 157 -8.79 17.80 -12.20
C LEU A 157 -9.54 19.12 -12.00
N SER A 158 -8.99 20.23 -12.50
CA SER A 158 -9.67 21.53 -12.59
C SER A 158 -9.24 22.26 -13.86
N ALA A 159 -10.10 23.09 -14.42
CA ALA A 159 -9.82 23.84 -15.64
C ALA A 159 -9.99 25.34 -15.43
N THR A 160 -9.09 26.13 -15.99
CA THR A 160 -9.22 27.57 -16.22
C THR A 160 -9.44 27.85 -17.71
N ASP A 161 -9.49 29.12 -18.11
CA ASP A 161 -9.55 29.46 -19.54
C ASP A 161 -8.25 29.08 -20.28
N ASP A 162 -7.14 28.98 -19.55
CA ASP A 162 -5.78 28.92 -20.11
C ASP A 162 -5.07 27.60 -19.78
N ALA A 163 -5.53 26.83 -18.79
CA ALA A 163 -4.82 25.63 -18.32
C ALA A 163 -5.71 24.56 -17.67
N LEU A 164 -5.22 23.33 -17.65
CA LEU A 164 -5.74 22.22 -16.84
C LEU A 164 -4.79 21.92 -15.68
N PHE A 165 -5.32 21.93 -14.46
CA PHE A 165 -4.59 21.58 -13.25
C PHE A 165 -4.97 20.17 -12.81
N PHE A 166 -3.98 19.35 -12.48
CA PHE A 166 -4.19 17.96 -12.07
C PHE A 166 -3.13 17.52 -11.06
N VAL A 167 -3.50 16.63 -10.14
CA VAL A 167 -2.52 15.98 -9.27
C VAL A 167 -1.89 14.81 -10.02
N SER A 168 -0.57 14.78 -10.02
CA SER A 168 0.24 13.65 -10.46
C SER A 168 0.81 12.92 -9.25
N TYR A 169 0.67 11.59 -9.26
CA TYR A 169 1.23 10.72 -8.25
C TYR A 169 2.43 9.95 -8.81
N ALA A 170 3.61 10.29 -8.30
CA ALA A 170 4.86 9.61 -8.63
C ALA A 170 5.07 8.45 -7.64
N GLY A 171 4.26 7.40 -7.75
CA GLY A 171 4.43 6.20 -6.93
C GLY A 171 4.05 4.95 -7.70
N GLY A 172 4.88 3.91 -7.57
CA GLY A 172 4.66 2.60 -8.17
C GLY A 172 5.22 1.44 -7.34
N GLY A 173 6.22 1.71 -6.48
CA GLY A 173 6.78 0.76 -5.52
C GLY A 173 6.38 1.07 -4.08
N PHE A 174 6.36 0.05 -3.23
CA PHE A 174 6.05 0.20 -1.79
C PHE A 174 7.13 0.91 -0.97
N ARG A 175 8.28 1.21 -1.57
CA ARG A 175 9.38 1.97 -0.96
C ARG A 175 9.40 3.44 -1.39
N ASP A 176 8.55 3.80 -2.36
CA ASP A 176 8.45 5.17 -2.82
C ASP A 176 7.76 6.01 -1.74
N ASP A 177 8.12 7.29 -1.64
CA ASP A 177 7.52 8.22 -0.69
C ASP A 177 6.07 8.60 -1.06
N GLY A 178 5.58 8.14 -2.22
CA GLY A 178 4.24 8.40 -2.72
C GLY A 178 4.01 9.90 -2.94
N ALA A 179 5.04 10.64 -3.35
CA ALA A 179 4.95 12.07 -3.49
C ALA A 179 3.89 12.49 -4.53
N MET A 180 2.94 13.30 -4.08
CA MET A 180 1.99 13.99 -4.95
C MET A 180 2.55 15.34 -5.37
N SER A 181 2.30 15.71 -6.62
CA SER A 181 2.62 17.03 -7.19
C SER A 181 1.41 17.59 -7.92
N LEU A 182 1.23 18.91 -7.85
CA LEU A 182 0.27 19.64 -8.67
C LEU A 182 0.95 20.01 -9.99
N GLN A 183 0.37 19.57 -11.09
CA GLN A 183 0.80 19.86 -12.45
C GLN A 183 -0.21 20.77 -13.14
N ALA A 184 0.24 21.54 -14.12
CA ALA A 184 -0.59 22.34 -15.00
C ALA A 184 -0.23 22.07 -16.46
N PHE A 185 -1.20 21.69 -17.28
CA PHE A 185 -1.09 21.64 -18.73
C PHE A 185 -1.59 22.97 -19.31
N ASP A 186 -0.69 23.73 -19.93
CA ASP A 186 -1.00 24.99 -20.61
C ASP A 186 -1.70 24.69 -21.95
N LEU A 187 -2.89 25.25 -22.15
CA LEU A 187 -3.71 25.00 -23.34
C LEU A 187 -3.24 25.80 -24.56
N GLU A 188 -2.44 26.85 -24.40
CA GLU A 188 -1.88 27.65 -25.50
C GLU A 188 -0.53 27.08 -25.95
N ASP A 189 0.36 26.78 -25.00
CA ASP A 189 1.71 26.30 -25.30
C ASP A 189 1.79 24.76 -25.46
N GLU A 190 0.74 24.02 -25.09
CA GLU A 190 0.70 22.54 -25.08
C GLU A 190 1.83 21.92 -24.21
N GLU A 191 2.22 22.60 -23.13
CA GLU A 191 3.29 22.17 -22.23
C GLU A 191 2.78 21.88 -20.81
N VAL A 192 3.37 20.87 -20.17
CA VAL A 192 3.13 20.55 -18.76
C VAL A 192 4.20 21.20 -17.89
N ALA A 193 3.77 21.92 -16.84
CA ALA A 193 4.65 22.50 -15.85
C ALA A 193 4.23 22.11 -14.42
N GLU A 194 5.22 21.81 -13.57
CA GLU A 194 4.98 21.58 -12.14
C GLU A 194 4.67 22.91 -11.44
N VAL A 195 3.55 22.93 -10.73
CA VAL A 195 3.10 24.06 -9.91
C VAL A 195 3.65 23.94 -8.49
N ALA A 196 3.55 22.73 -7.91
CA ALA A 196 4.04 22.45 -6.57
C ALA A 196 4.29 20.95 -6.36
N SER A 197 5.40 20.62 -5.70
CA SER A 197 5.71 19.26 -5.24
C SER A 197 5.40 19.05 -3.76
N GLY A 198 5.22 17.80 -3.35
CA GLY A 198 5.01 17.40 -1.95
C GLY A 198 3.71 17.96 -1.37
N ILE A 199 2.65 17.97 -2.18
CA ILE A 199 1.32 18.44 -1.76
C ILE A 199 0.56 17.29 -1.07
N SER A 200 -0.41 17.62 -0.23
CA SER A 200 -1.42 16.69 0.28
C SER A 200 -2.77 16.85 -0.42
N GLY A 201 -2.97 17.92 -1.18
CA GLY A 201 -4.18 18.20 -1.96
C GLY A 201 -4.21 19.66 -2.45
N TYR A 202 -5.19 19.99 -3.28
CA TYR A 202 -5.46 21.36 -3.67
C TYR A 202 -6.96 21.58 -3.93
N GLU A 203 -7.40 22.83 -3.90
CA GLU A 203 -8.76 23.23 -4.27
C GLU A 203 -8.72 24.53 -5.09
N MET A 204 -9.45 24.55 -6.21
CA MET A 204 -9.55 25.70 -7.10
C MET A 204 -10.66 26.65 -6.61
N ALA A 205 -10.38 27.96 -6.57
CA ALA A 205 -11.40 28.96 -6.27
C ALA A 205 -12.49 28.98 -7.35
N ALA A 206 -13.72 29.38 -6.98
CA ALA A 206 -14.85 29.38 -7.90
C ALA A 206 -14.68 30.35 -9.09
N ASP A 207 -13.95 31.45 -8.90
CA ASP A 207 -13.56 32.39 -9.96
C ASP A 207 -12.39 31.89 -10.81
N ARG A 208 -11.72 30.82 -10.35
CA ARG A 208 -10.55 30.18 -10.97
C ARG A 208 -9.33 31.08 -11.11
N GLU A 209 -9.26 32.18 -10.36
CA GLU A 209 -8.09 33.07 -10.34
C GLU A 209 -7.04 32.62 -9.32
N LYS A 210 -7.49 31.94 -8.27
CA LYS A 210 -6.67 31.46 -7.15
C LYS A 210 -6.93 29.98 -6.87
N MET A 211 -6.01 29.38 -6.14
CA MET A 211 -6.18 28.05 -5.57
C MET A 211 -5.57 27.96 -4.18
N VAL A 212 -6.08 27.04 -3.37
CA VAL A 212 -5.47 26.62 -2.11
C VAL A 212 -4.68 25.35 -2.37
N ILE A 213 -3.40 25.32 -1.98
CA ILE A 213 -2.55 24.13 -2.01
C ILE A 213 -2.27 23.72 -0.55
N ALA A 214 -2.57 22.48 -0.21
CA ALA A 214 -2.21 21.90 1.07
C ALA A 214 -0.83 21.21 0.95
N LYS A 215 0.08 21.50 1.88
CA LYS A 215 1.34 20.75 2.06
C LYS A 215 1.44 20.34 3.52
N TRP A 216 1.22 19.05 3.79
CA TRP A 216 1.12 18.52 5.14
C TRP A 216 0.04 19.25 5.96
N GLN A 217 0.43 19.96 7.02
CA GLN A 217 -0.44 20.67 7.96
C GLN A 217 -0.61 22.17 7.61
N ASN A 218 -0.04 22.61 6.48
CA ASN A 218 -0.08 24.01 6.06
C ASN A 218 -0.92 24.16 4.78
N TRP A 219 -1.61 25.29 4.68
CA TRP A 219 -2.38 25.69 3.50
C TRP A 219 -1.81 26.99 2.92
N TYR A 220 -1.76 27.06 1.60
CA TYR A 220 -1.19 28.19 0.87
C TYR A 220 -2.16 28.66 -0.21
N VAL A 221 -2.43 29.97 -0.28
CA VAL A 221 -3.25 30.57 -1.34
C VAL A 221 -2.34 31.14 -2.43
N VAL A 222 -2.43 30.60 -3.64
CA VAL A 222 -1.56 30.97 -4.77
C VAL A 222 -2.37 31.31 -6.02
N ASP A 223 -1.73 31.97 -7.00
CA ASP A 223 -2.32 32.23 -8.32
C ASP A 223 -2.57 30.93 -9.08
N ALA A 224 -3.73 30.81 -9.73
CA ALA A 224 -4.05 29.68 -10.59
C ALA A 224 -3.47 29.85 -12.00
N ARG A 225 -2.17 29.61 -12.15
CA ARG A 225 -1.46 29.73 -13.45
C ARG A 225 -0.45 28.59 -13.66
N PRO A 226 -0.11 28.25 -14.92
CA PRO A 226 0.97 27.34 -15.23
C PRO A 226 2.32 27.80 -14.65
N GLY A 227 3.12 26.83 -14.23
CA GLY A 227 4.46 27.04 -13.67
C GLY A 227 4.52 27.12 -12.14
N PRO A 228 5.73 27.22 -11.56
CA PRO A 228 5.94 27.11 -10.13
C PRO A 228 5.18 28.18 -9.33
N ALA A 229 4.48 27.75 -8.29
CA ALA A 229 3.79 28.63 -7.36
C ALA A 229 4.78 29.42 -6.49
N ASP A 230 4.44 30.68 -6.20
CA ASP A 230 5.16 31.50 -5.23
C ASP A 230 4.57 31.32 -3.83
N PHE A 231 5.36 30.76 -2.92
CA PHE A 231 4.93 30.47 -1.56
C PHE A 231 5.25 31.57 -0.53
N SER A 232 6.05 32.57 -0.90
CA SER A 232 6.73 33.49 0.04
C SER A 232 5.81 34.20 1.05
N ASP A 233 4.62 34.63 0.61
CA ASP A 233 3.61 35.32 1.44
C ASP A 233 2.21 34.68 1.30
N SER A 234 2.15 33.38 1.02
CA SER A 234 0.92 32.67 0.67
C SER A 234 0.30 31.86 1.82
N LEU A 235 1.01 31.71 2.94
CA LEU A 235 0.59 30.88 4.06
C LEU A 235 -0.71 31.41 4.67
N VAL A 236 -1.69 30.53 4.82
CA VAL A 236 -2.90 30.80 5.60
C VAL A 236 -2.55 30.67 7.08
N ASP A 237 -2.45 31.79 7.78
CA ASP A 237 -2.20 31.79 9.22
C ASP A 237 -3.47 31.40 9.99
N THR A 238 -3.48 30.18 10.52
CA THR A 238 -4.56 29.65 11.36
C THR A 238 -4.25 29.76 12.86
N SER A 239 -3.12 30.36 13.26
CA SER A 239 -2.69 30.42 14.67
C SER A 239 -3.61 31.26 15.56
N GLY A 240 -4.40 32.17 14.97
CA GLY A 240 -5.41 32.96 15.67
C GLY A 240 -6.79 32.31 15.75
N ILE A 241 -6.96 31.06 15.28
CA ILE A 241 -8.23 30.34 15.35
C ILE A 241 -8.31 29.60 16.69
N ASP A 242 -9.14 30.11 17.59
CA ASP A 242 -9.48 29.44 18.85
C ASP A 242 -10.84 28.77 18.76
N ILE A 243 -10.92 27.50 19.18
CA ILE A 243 -12.17 26.74 19.25
C ILE A 243 -12.55 26.57 20.73
N GLN A 244 -13.74 27.04 21.11
CA GLN A 244 -14.33 26.72 22.40
C GLN A 244 -15.05 25.37 22.30
N LEU A 245 -14.50 24.36 22.99
CA LEU A 245 -15.01 23.00 22.98
C LEU A 245 -15.53 22.63 24.37
N ASP A 246 -16.72 22.01 24.41
CA ASP A 246 -17.16 21.23 25.58
C ASP A 246 -16.89 19.75 25.27
N PRO A 247 -15.85 19.14 25.86
CA PRO A 247 -15.51 17.75 25.57
C PRO A 247 -16.67 16.79 25.85
N ARG A 248 -17.54 17.08 26.82
CA ARG A 248 -18.65 16.17 27.17
C ARG A 248 -19.71 16.14 26.07
N GLU A 249 -19.99 17.28 25.45
CA GLU A 249 -20.91 17.36 24.32
C GLU A 249 -20.30 16.78 23.05
N GLU A 250 -19.01 17.01 22.81
CA GLU A 250 -18.28 16.39 21.68
C GLU A 250 -18.23 14.86 21.81
N TRP A 251 -17.84 14.33 22.97
CA TRP A 251 -17.81 12.88 23.22
C TRP A 251 -19.19 12.24 23.07
N ARG A 252 -20.25 12.97 23.46
CA ARG A 252 -21.63 12.54 23.21
C ARG A 252 -21.92 12.47 21.71
N GLN A 253 -21.53 13.46 20.91
CA GLN A 253 -21.68 13.43 19.46
C GLN A 253 -20.90 12.25 18.84
N ILE A 254 -19.63 12.09 19.22
CA ILE A 254 -18.74 11.01 18.74
C ILE A 254 -19.36 9.64 19.02
N TYR A 255 -19.90 9.44 20.22
CA TYR A 255 -20.56 8.20 20.59
C TYR A 255 -21.74 7.86 19.65
N PHE A 256 -22.61 8.83 19.37
CA PHE A 256 -23.76 8.60 18.48
C PHE A 256 -23.35 8.50 17.00
N GLU A 257 -22.25 9.12 16.58
CA GLU A 257 -21.65 8.93 15.28
C GLU A 257 -21.06 7.52 15.12
N ALA A 258 -20.24 7.07 16.07
CA ALA A 258 -19.67 5.73 16.10
C ALA A 258 -20.75 4.63 16.06
N TRP A 259 -21.83 4.81 16.83
CA TRP A 259 -22.99 3.91 16.79
C TRP A 259 -23.66 3.87 15.40
N ARG A 260 -23.82 5.03 14.75
CA ARG A 260 -24.39 5.13 13.38
C ARG A 260 -23.46 4.50 12.34
N HIS A 261 -22.15 4.68 12.46
CA HIS A 261 -21.18 4.07 11.55
C HIS A 261 -21.35 2.54 11.52
N MET A 262 -21.46 1.90 12.68
CA MET A 262 -21.72 0.46 12.71
C MET A 262 -23.09 0.10 12.11
N ARG A 263 -24.16 0.84 12.46
CA ARG A 263 -25.49 0.61 11.89
C ARG A 263 -25.51 0.68 10.35
N ASP A 264 -24.81 1.65 9.78
CA ASP A 264 -24.92 2.01 8.37
C ASP A 264 -23.93 1.24 7.47
N PHE A 265 -22.80 0.78 8.01
CA PHE A 265 -21.72 0.18 7.21
C PHE A 265 -21.27 -1.21 7.67
N PHE A 266 -21.83 -1.77 8.75
CA PHE A 266 -21.54 -3.15 9.12
C PHE A 266 -22.05 -4.12 8.04
N TRP A 267 -21.27 -5.18 7.81
CA TRP A 267 -21.48 -6.15 6.72
C TRP A 267 -22.85 -6.84 6.79
N ASP A 268 -23.32 -7.15 8.00
CA ASP A 268 -24.63 -7.73 8.26
C ASP A 268 -25.65 -6.62 8.59
N ARG A 269 -26.64 -6.45 7.72
CA ARG A 269 -27.67 -5.41 7.91
C ARG A 269 -28.56 -5.65 9.12
N ASP A 270 -28.65 -6.88 9.61
CA ASP A 270 -29.39 -7.23 10.82
C ASP A 270 -28.51 -7.14 12.08
N LEU A 271 -27.23 -6.74 11.95
CA LEU A 271 -26.27 -6.53 13.05
C LEU A 271 -26.16 -7.75 13.98
N GLY A 272 -26.11 -8.96 13.41
CA GLY A 272 -26.07 -10.21 14.16
C GLY A 272 -27.36 -10.50 14.93
N GLY A 273 -28.47 -9.83 14.61
CA GLY A 273 -29.75 -9.93 15.31
C GLY A 273 -29.83 -9.13 16.61
N LEU A 274 -28.86 -8.24 16.88
CA LEU A 274 -28.84 -7.40 18.07
C LEU A 274 -29.87 -6.27 17.97
N ASP A 275 -30.53 -5.95 19.09
CA ASP A 275 -31.28 -4.70 19.22
C ASP A 275 -30.29 -3.55 19.39
N TRP A 276 -29.80 -3.05 18.25
CA TRP A 276 -28.74 -2.05 18.23
C TRP A 276 -29.15 -0.72 18.89
N VAL A 277 -30.45 -0.40 18.89
CA VAL A 277 -30.99 0.78 19.59
C VAL A 277 -30.91 0.57 21.10
N LYS A 278 -31.24 -0.62 21.60
CA LYS A 278 -31.08 -0.94 23.03
C LYS A 278 -29.61 -0.93 23.46
N VAL A 279 -28.70 -1.46 22.64
CA VAL A 279 -27.25 -1.42 22.91
C VAL A 279 -26.77 0.04 23.01
N ARG A 280 -27.18 0.91 22.07
CA ARG A 280 -26.93 2.35 22.14
C ARG A 280 -27.36 2.95 23.49
N ASP A 281 -28.60 2.70 23.88
CA ASP A 281 -29.19 3.35 25.04
C ASP A 281 -28.53 2.85 26.34
N GLN A 282 -28.14 1.58 26.38
CA GLN A 282 -27.39 1.00 27.51
C GLN A 282 -26.04 1.70 27.70
N TYR A 283 -25.20 1.75 26.66
CA TYR A 283 -23.85 2.32 26.77
C TYR A 283 -23.86 3.86 26.90
N ALA A 284 -24.85 4.54 26.31
CA ALA A 284 -25.02 5.99 26.46
C ALA A 284 -25.19 6.44 27.93
N THR A 285 -25.64 5.56 28.83
CA THR A 285 -25.75 5.87 30.27
C THR A 285 -24.40 6.16 30.93
N LEU A 286 -23.29 5.74 30.31
CA LEU A 286 -21.93 5.96 30.82
C LEU A 286 -21.35 7.31 30.39
N LEU A 287 -21.89 7.96 29.35
CA LEU A 287 -21.38 9.24 28.83
C LEU A 287 -21.19 10.32 29.90
N PRO A 288 -22.11 10.54 30.86
CA PRO A 288 -21.93 11.55 31.90
C PRO A 288 -20.77 11.26 32.87
N ARG A 289 -20.24 10.03 32.87
CA ARG A 289 -19.16 9.60 33.77
C ARG A 289 -17.77 9.80 33.16
N LEU A 290 -17.69 10.04 31.85
CA LEU A 290 -16.43 10.23 31.16
C LEU A 290 -15.74 11.51 31.65
N SER A 291 -14.43 11.43 31.83
CA SER A 291 -13.54 12.48 32.26
C SER A 291 -12.31 12.62 31.35
N THR A 292 -12.04 11.63 30.50
CA THR A 292 -10.96 11.67 29.52
C THR A 292 -11.38 11.08 28.17
N ARG A 293 -10.64 11.44 27.12
CA ARG A 293 -10.84 10.88 25.78
C ARG A 293 -10.53 9.38 25.70
N GLN A 294 -9.62 8.88 26.54
CA GLN A 294 -9.30 7.46 26.61
C GLN A 294 -10.49 6.64 27.14
N GLU A 295 -11.21 7.14 28.15
CA GLU A 295 -12.43 6.48 28.64
C GLU A 295 -13.53 6.45 27.57
N LEU A 296 -13.58 7.45 26.67
CA LEU A 296 -14.44 7.38 25.49
C LEU A 296 -13.98 6.27 24.53
N SER A 297 -12.68 6.15 24.24
CA SER A 297 -12.18 5.05 23.40
C SER A 297 -12.56 3.68 23.97
N ASP A 298 -12.43 3.49 25.28
CA ASP A 298 -12.82 2.25 25.96
C ASP A 298 -14.34 2.02 25.82
N LEU A 299 -15.17 3.06 26.03
CA LEU A 299 -16.62 2.99 25.85
C LEU A 299 -17.01 2.63 24.41
N LEU A 300 -16.34 3.22 23.41
CA LEU A 300 -16.56 2.92 22.00
C LEU A 300 -16.15 1.48 21.68
N GLY A 301 -15.01 1.02 22.22
CA GLY A 301 -14.53 -0.34 22.07
C GLY A 301 -15.54 -1.38 22.58
N GLU A 302 -16.09 -1.15 23.77
CA GLU A 302 -17.15 -2.00 24.33
C GLU A 302 -18.42 -1.97 23.48
N LEU A 303 -18.85 -0.77 23.04
CA LEU A 303 -20.03 -0.62 22.18
C LEU A 303 -19.91 -1.46 20.90
N ILE A 304 -18.80 -1.31 20.18
CA ILE A 304 -18.61 -1.97 18.89
C ILE A 304 -18.27 -3.46 19.06
N GLY A 305 -17.72 -3.84 20.22
CA GLY A 305 -17.42 -5.22 20.58
C GLY A 305 -18.65 -6.12 20.75
N GLU A 306 -19.82 -5.55 21.06
CA GLU A 306 -21.09 -6.29 21.13
C GLU A 306 -21.44 -7.00 19.82
N LEU A 307 -20.95 -6.50 18.68
CA LEU A 307 -21.15 -7.12 17.36
C LEU A 307 -20.42 -8.47 17.20
N GLY A 308 -19.51 -8.82 18.12
CA GLY A 308 -18.85 -10.13 18.15
C GLY A 308 -18.14 -10.52 16.86
N THR A 309 -17.66 -9.52 16.10
CA THR A 309 -17.07 -9.67 14.77
C THR A 309 -15.67 -9.07 14.77
N SER A 310 -14.75 -9.71 14.04
CA SER A 310 -13.39 -9.23 13.87
C SER A 310 -13.31 -7.82 13.29
N HIS A 311 -12.17 -7.18 13.50
CA HIS A 311 -11.85 -5.86 12.94
C HIS A 311 -12.78 -4.70 13.34
N THR A 312 -13.40 -4.78 14.51
CA THR A 312 -13.98 -3.62 15.20
C THR A 312 -12.90 -2.91 16.02
N TYR A 313 -12.16 -1.99 15.41
CA TYR A 313 -11.09 -1.25 16.05
C TYR A 313 -11.53 0.17 16.38
N VAL A 314 -10.91 0.75 17.41
CA VAL A 314 -11.05 2.16 17.79
C VAL A 314 -9.68 2.71 18.16
N GLY A 315 -9.40 3.96 17.80
CA GLY A 315 -8.13 4.60 18.13
C GLY A 315 -8.08 6.07 17.74
N GLY A 316 -6.90 6.68 17.93
CA GLY A 316 -6.68 8.09 17.63
C GLY A 316 -7.43 9.03 18.58
N GLY A 317 -7.73 10.23 18.08
CA GLY A 317 -8.38 11.29 18.83
C GLY A 317 -7.39 12.21 19.53
N ASP A 318 -7.89 13.34 20.00
CA ASP A 318 -7.14 14.35 20.71
C ASP A 318 -6.89 13.93 22.17
N ALA A 319 -5.89 13.08 22.38
CA ALA A 319 -5.42 12.78 23.73
C ALA A 319 -4.93 14.07 24.40
N SER A 320 -5.62 14.49 25.48
CA SER A 320 -5.33 15.73 26.21
C SER A 320 -3.94 15.76 26.91
N LEU A 321 -3.21 14.64 26.89
CA LEU A 321 -1.86 14.50 27.44
C LEU A 321 -0.89 14.03 26.35
N ARG A 322 -0.13 14.98 25.79
CA ARG A 322 1.06 14.66 24.98
C ARG A 322 2.23 14.43 25.92
N ILE A 323 2.62 13.17 26.10
CA ILE A 323 3.87 12.79 26.76
C ILE A 323 4.93 12.68 25.68
N ASP A 324 5.91 13.58 25.68
CA ASP A 324 7.07 13.46 24.79
C ASP A 324 7.95 12.31 25.30
N TRP A 325 7.91 11.18 24.60
CA TRP A 325 8.74 10.01 24.89
C TRP A 325 10.11 10.16 24.23
N GLU A 326 11.17 10.21 25.05
CA GLU A 326 12.56 10.16 24.60
C GLU A 326 13.02 8.69 24.56
N PRO A 327 13.09 8.04 23.39
CA PRO A 327 13.48 6.64 23.31
C PRO A 327 14.93 6.44 23.72
N ALA A 328 15.20 5.35 24.43
CA ALA A 328 16.56 4.87 24.59
C ALA A 328 17.11 4.36 23.25
N GLY A 329 18.36 4.68 22.96
CA GLY A 329 19.07 4.17 21.80
C GLY A 329 19.37 2.67 21.94
N LEU A 330 18.90 1.86 20.99
CA LEU A 330 19.14 0.41 20.96
C LEU A 330 20.37 0.07 20.11
N LEU A 331 21.15 -0.91 20.56
CA LEU A 331 22.44 -1.26 19.94
C LEU A 331 22.34 -2.40 18.91
N GLY A 332 21.15 -2.93 18.66
CA GLY A 332 20.95 -4.08 17.77
C GLY A 332 21.59 -5.35 18.32
N ALA A 333 21.49 -5.58 19.63
CA ALA A 333 22.12 -6.70 20.30
C ALA A 333 21.35 -7.14 21.55
N GLU A 334 21.56 -8.41 21.91
CA GLU A 334 21.24 -8.94 23.22
C GLU A 334 22.38 -8.64 24.18
N LEU A 335 22.07 -7.94 25.27
CA LEU A 335 23.02 -7.56 26.29
C LEU A 335 22.67 -8.26 27.60
N VAL A 336 23.64 -8.96 28.17
CA VAL A 336 23.50 -9.66 29.45
C VAL A 336 24.33 -8.94 30.50
N ARG A 337 23.67 -8.52 31.58
CA ARG A 337 24.33 -7.80 32.67
C ARG A 337 25.20 -8.74 33.50
N GLU A 338 26.46 -8.37 33.71
CA GLU A 338 27.44 -9.10 34.53
C GLU A 338 28.22 -8.10 35.39
N GLY A 339 27.81 -7.96 36.66
CA GLY A 339 28.36 -6.94 37.57
C GLY A 339 27.98 -5.53 37.13
N ASP A 340 28.99 -4.68 36.94
CA ASP A 340 28.85 -3.31 36.41
C ASP A 340 28.91 -3.26 34.87
N ALA A 341 29.14 -4.39 34.19
CA ALA A 341 29.30 -4.45 32.75
C ALA A 341 28.13 -5.16 32.06
N TYR A 342 28.01 -4.96 30.74
CA TYR A 342 27.08 -5.69 29.89
C TYR A 342 27.85 -6.50 28.86
N ARG A 343 27.78 -7.83 28.95
CA ARG A 343 28.31 -8.71 27.91
C ARG A 343 27.40 -8.67 26.70
N VAL A 344 27.99 -8.46 25.53
CA VAL A 344 27.32 -8.61 24.23
C VAL A 344 27.09 -10.10 24.01
N ALA A 345 25.93 -10.60 24.41
CA ALA A 345 25.61 -12.02 24.28
C ALA A 345 25.41 -12.40 22.82
N ARG A 346 24.78 -11.49 22.07
CA ARG A 346 24.48 -11.70 20.67
C ARG A 346 24.30 -10.38 19.95
N ILE A 347 24.70 -10.31 18.68
CA ILE A 347 24.40 -9.17 17.82
C ILE A 347 23.40 -9.62 16.75
N TRP A 348 22.32 -8.87 16.54
CA TRP A 348 21.31 -9.21 15.54
C TRP A 348 21.93 -9.09 14.14
N LYS A 349 21.78 -10.11 13.31
CA LYS A 349 22.36 -10.17 11.95
C LYS A 349 21.26 -10.36 10.93
N ALA A 350 21.10 -9.40 10.03
CA ALA A 350 20.26 -9.51 8.85
C ALA A 350 21.08 -9.94 7.63
N ASP A 351 20.43 -10.39 6.57
CA ASP A 351 21.07 -10.59 5.27
C ASP A 351 21.21 -9.27 4.51
N PRO A 352 22.16 -9.15 3.56
CA PRO A 352 22.28 -7.96 2.73
C PRO A 352 21.00 -7.57 1.99
N ALA A 353 20.18 -8.56 1.63
CA ALA A 353 18.89 -8.34 0.96
C ALA A 353 17.83 -7.67 1.85
N ASP A 354 18.01 -7.71 3.18
CA ASP A 354 17.12 -7.02 4.12
C ASP A 354 17.48 -5.53 4.25
N GLU A 355 18.67 -5.11 3.79
CA GLU A 355 19.17 -3.73 3.89
C GLU A 355 19.26 -3.19 5.33
N LEU A 356 19.41 -4.10 6.30
CA LEU A 356 19.51 -3.78 7.73
C LEU A 356 20.90 -4.11 8.28
N VAL A 357 21.45 -3.21 9.10
CA VAL A 357 22.75 -3.44 9.77
C VAL A 357 22.68 -2.98 11.22
N SER A 358 22.92 -3.90 12.15
CA SER A 358 23.01 -3.59 13.59
C SER A 358 24.09 -2.54 13.87
N PRO A 359 23.84 -1.57 14.75
CA PRO A 359 24.81 -0.53 15.11
C PRO A 359 26.22 -1.05 15.44
N LEU A 360 26.31 -2.18 16.16
CA LEU A 360 27.58 -2.80 16.57
C LEU A 360 28.36 -3.49 15.43
N LEU A 361 27.70 -3.79 14.31
CA LEU A 361 28.33 -4.44 13.14
C LEU A 361 28.72 -3.46 12.04
N ARG A 362 28.41 -2.17 12.19
CA ARG A 362 28.80 -1.17 11.19
C ARG A 362 30.32 -1.17 10.99
N PRO A 363 30.80 -0.96 9.75
CA PRO A 363 32.24 -0.89 9.48
C PRO A 363 32.97 0.06 10.44
N GLY A 364 34.09 -0.38 11.01
CA GLY A 364 34.92 0.39 11.94
C GLY A 364 34.57 0.25 13.43
N GLN A 365 33.50 -0.44 13.81
CA GLN A 365 33.15 -0.62 15.24
C GLN A 365 33.82 -1.83 15.92
N GLU A 366 34.04 -2.90 15.14
CA GLU A 366 34.76 -4.13 15.54
C GLU A 366 34.27 -4.78 16.86
N VAL A 367 33.01 -4.56 17.28
CA VAL A 367 32.45 -5.18 18.50
C VAL A 367 32.07 -6.63 18.22
N LYS A 368 32.53 -7.54 19.09
CA LYS A 368 32.30 -8.98 18.96
C LYS A 368 31.40 -9.50 20.07
N GLU A 369 30.64 -10.54 19.74
CA GLU A 369 29.94 -11.34 20.74
C GLU A 369 30.94 -11.86 21.79
N GLY A 370 30.58 -11.78 23.06
CA GLY A 370 31.44 -12.09 24.20
C GLY A 370 32.23 -10.91 24.78
N GLU A 371 32.39 -9.79 24.05
CA GLU A 371 32.95 -8.57 24.62
C GLU A 371 31.97 -7.87 25.58
N TYR A 372 32.47 -6.93 26.36
CA TYR A 372 31.74 -6.19 27.38
C TYR A 372 31.65 -4.72 27.02
N ILE A 373 30.45 -4.17 27.11
CA ILE A 373 30.25 -2.72 27.22
C ILE A 373 30.39 -2.36 28.69
N VAL A 374 31.36 -1.52 28.99
CA VAL A 374 31.78 -1.14 30.35
C VAL A 374 31.59 0.34 30.63
N GLY A 375 31.22 1.12 29.61
CA GLY A 375 30.96 2.55 29.75
C GLY A 375 30.25 3.16 28.55
N VAL A 376 29.60 4.29 28.78
CA VAL A 376 28.92 5.12 27.78
C VAL A 376 29.39 6.57 27.99
N ALA A 377 29.71 7.26 26.90
CA ALA A 377 30.18 8.65 26.91
C ALA A 377 31.37 8.89 27.88
N HIS A 378 32.32 7.95 27.92
CA HIS A 378 33.51 7.99 28.78
C HIS A 378 33.21 7.86 30.28
N ARG A 379 31.99 7.46 30.64
CA ARG A 379 31.60 7.18 32.03
C ARG A 379 31.47 5.67 32.22
N PRO A 380 32.09 5.09 33.25
CA PRO A 380 31.86 3.69 33.61
C PRO A 380 30.38 3.42 33.87
N LEU A 381 29.91 2.26 33.46
CA LEU A 381 28.60 1.75 33.87
C LEU A 381 28.62 1.39 35.36
N VAL A 382 27.44 1.43 35.99
CA VAL A 382 27.25 1.12 37.41
C VAL A 382 26.11 0.13 37.59
N ALA A 383 26.23 -0.70 38.61
CA ALA A 383 25.32 -1.81 38.84
C ALA A 383 23.84 -1.43 38.97
N ASP A 384 23.55 -0.33 39.65
CA ASP A 384 22.20 0.12 39.99
C ASP A 384 21.46 0.79 38.83
N ARG A 385 22.14 1.03 37.70
CA ARG A 385 21.55 1.70 36.53
C ARG A 385 21.63 0.83 35.27
N PRO A 386 20.51 0.60 34.56
CA PRO A 386 20.54 -0.14 33.32
C PRO A 386 21.25 0.66 32.21
N ILE A 387 21.94 -0.03 31.30
CA ILE A 387 22.63 0.63 30.17
C ILE A 387 21.67 1.50 29.33
N TRP A 388 20.40 1.11 29.22
CA TRP A 388 19.38 1.87 28.49
C TRP A 388 19.14 3.26 29.08
N ALA A 389 19.31 3.45 30.38
CA ALA A 389 19.20 4.77 31.00
C ALA A 389 20.40 5.68 30.68
N GLU A 390 21.54 5.12 30.27
CA GLU A 390 22.68 5.90 29.74
C GLU A 390 22.51 6.20 28.24
N LEU A 391 21.58 5.52 27.56
CA LEU A 391 21.27 5.67 26.15
C LEU A 391 19.94 6.40 25.90
N GLU A 392 19.28 6.90 26.94
CA GLU A 392 18.07 7.72 26.83
C GLU A 392 18.32 9.00 26.01
N GLY A 393 17.43 9.27 25.04
CA GLY A 393 17.58 10.40 24.10
C GLY A 393 18.79 10.26 23.16
N LYS A 394 19.31 9.03 22.98
CA LYS A 394 20.46 8.73 22.09
C LYS A 394 20.09 7.90 20.87
N ALA A 395 18.81 7.69 20.61
CA ALA A 395 18.38 7.14 19.32
C ALA A 395 18.84 8.08 18.18
N ASP A 396 19.41 7.51 17.13
CA ASP A 396 19.89 8.20 15.92
C ASP A 396 20.99 9.26 16.15
N VAL A 397 21.54 9.31 17.36
CA VAL A 397 22.64 10.19 17.76
C VAL A 397 23.88 9.34 18.02
N SER A 398 25.01 9.71 17.40
CA SER A 398 26.27 8.98 17.63
C SER A 398 26.70 9.08 19.09
N VAL A 399 26.98 7.92 19.71
CA VAL A 399 27.45 7.79 21.09
C VAL A 399 28.76 7.03 21.15
N VAL A 400 29.59 7.39 22.12
CA VAL A 400 30.83 6.70 22.42
C VAL A 400 30.54 5.58 23.42
N LEU A 401 30.88 4.34 23.07
CA LEU A 401 30.90 3.20 23.97
C LEU A 401 32.35 2.87 24.39
N GLN A 402 32.52 2.47 25.64
CA GLN A 402 33.73 1.80 26.10
C GLN A 402 33.52 0.29 26.05
N VAL A 403 34.31 -0.39 25.23
CA VAL A 403 34.21 -1.84 24.99
C VAL A 403 35.50 -2.52 25.45
N ASN A 404 35.40 -3.70 26.06
CA ASN A 404 36.56 -4.45 26.53
C ASN A 404 36.31 -5.97 26.43
N SER A 405 37.38 -6.76 26.34
CA SER A 405 37.31 -8.23 26.37
C SER A 405 37.01 -8.80 27.77
N ARG A 406 36.99 -7.95 28.79
CA ARG A 406 36.78 -8.28 30.21
C ARG A 406 35.85 -7.24 30.84
N PRO A 407 35.12 -7.57 31.91
CA PRO A 407 34.17 -6.66 32.58
C PRO A 407 34.91 -5.61 33.43
N SER A 408 35.75 -4.79 32.79
CA SER A 408 36.52 -3.73 33.43
C SER A 408 36.62 -2.51 32.51
N PHE A 409 36.42 -1.34 33.09
CA PHE A 409 36.63 -0.07 32.40
C PHE A 409 38.11 0.17 32.04
N GLN A 410 39.03 -0.40 32.82
CA GLN A 410 40.46 -0.22 32.59
C GLN A 410 40.91 -0.93 31.31
N GLY A 411 41.55 -0.18 30.42
CA GLY A 411 42.02 -0.70 29.13
C GLY A 411 40.92 -0.92 28.10
N ALA A 412 39.71 -0.38 28.34
CA ALA A 412 38.64 -0.40 27.36
C ALA A 412 39.00 0.45 26.13
N ARG A 413 38.60 -0.02 24.95
CA ARG A 413 38.68 0.73 23.69
C ARG A 413 37.41 1.53 23.46
N THR A 414 37.54 2.60 22.69
CA THR A 414 36.43 3.48 22.32
C THR A 414 35.83 3.02 20.99
N VAL A 415 34.51 2.95 20.94
CA VAL A 415 33.71 2.61 19.76
C VAL A 415 32.64 3.68 19.58
N VAL A 416 32.37 4.14 18.35
CA VAL A 416 31.40 5.21 18.10
C VAL A 416 30.24 4.66 17.32
N VAL A 417 29.12 4.40 17.99
CA VAL A 417 27.94 3.78 17.37
C VAL A 417 26.83 4.79 17.21
N THR A 418 25.98 4.62 16.21
CA THR A 418 24.70 5.32 16.10
C THR A 418 23.61 4.33 16.49
N PRO A 419 23.08 4.40 17.73
CA PRO A 419 22.00 3.53 18.18
C PRO A 419 20.74 3.77 17.36
N VAL A 420 19.90 2.76 17.20
CA VAL A 420 18.62 2.86 16.50
C VAL A 420 17.49 3.10 17.49
N ARG A 421 16.44 3.79 17.06
CA ARG A 421 15.22 3.99 17.86
C ARG A 421 14.45 2.69 18.15
N ASN A 422 14.51 1.74 17.23
CA ASN A 422 13.82 0.45 17.30
C ASN A 422 14.69 -0.64 16.65
N ASP A 423 14.85 -1.80 17.29
CA ASP A 423 15.60 -2.94 16.76
C ASP A 423 14.71 -4.15 16.39
N TYR A 424 13.38 -3.96 16.32
CA TYR A 424 12.42 -5.00 15.95
C TYR A 424 12.75 -5.64 14.59
N ASP A 425 12.98 -4.84 13.55
CA ASP A 425 13.27 -5.36 12.21
C ASP A 425 14.61 -6.10 12.17
N LEU A 426 15.60 -5.66 12.96
CA LEU A 426 16.88 -6.36 13.13
C LEU A 426 16.68 -7.73 13.80
N ARG A 427 15.84 -7.80 14.83
CA ARG A 427 15.50 -9.06 15.53
C ARG A 427 14.73 -10.00 14.61
N HIS A 428 13.77 -9.47 13.86
CA HIS A 428 12.96 -10.24 12.92
C HIS A 428 13.83 -10.79 11.79
N ALA A 429 14.64 -9.97 11.13
CA ALA A 429 15.56 -10.42 10.07
C ALA A 429 16.53 -11.49 10.58
N ASP A 430 17.10 -11.32 11.78
CA ASP A 430 17.96 -12.34 12.40
C ASP A 430 17.22 -13.66 12.69
N TRP A 431 15.97 -13.58 13.15
CA TRP A 431 15.14 -14.76 13.37
C TRP A 431 14.83 -15.49 12.05
N VAL A 432 14.45 -14.77 10.99
CA VAL A 432 14.21 -15.34 9.65
C VAL A 432 15.48 -16.00 9.11
N ARG A 433 16.62 -15.29 9.13
CA ARG A 433 17.91 -15.80 8.68
C ARG A 433 18.29 -17.10 9.38
N ARG A 434 18.16 -17.14 10.71
CA ARG A 434 18.46 -18.35 11.50
C ARG A 434 17.55 -19.53 11.20
N ASN A 435 16.27 -19.28 10.99
CA ASN A 435 15.35 -20.35 10.61
C ASN A 435 15.75 -20.93 9.25
N ARG A 436 16.10 -20.07 8.28
CA ARG A 436 16.63 -20.53 6.99
C ARG A 436 17.92 -21.32 7.13
N GLU A 437 18.87 -20.87 7.96
CA GLU A 437 20.11 -21.60 8.24
C GLU A 437 19.83 -22.95 8.90
N THR A 438 18.87 -23.01 9.83
CA THR A 438 18.45 -24.24 10.49
C THR A 438 17.84 -25.24 9.51
N VAL A 439 16.95 -24.77 8.62
CA VAL A 439 16.35 -25.61 7.57
C VAL A 439 17.42 -26.11 6.61
N ALA A 440 18.32 -25.24 6.15
CA ALA A 440 19.41 -25.63 5.27
C ALA A 440 20.33 -26.66 5.93
N ALA A 441 20.75 -26.44 7.18
CA ALA A 441 21.62 -27.36 7.92
C ALA A 441 20.97 -28.74 8.14
N ARG A 442 19.66 -28.80 8.41
CA ARG A 442 18.94 -30.07 8.64
C ARG A 442 18.58 -30.82 7.36
N THR A 443 18.69 -30.18 6.20
CA THR A 443 18.25 -30.75 4.91
C THR A 443 19.36 -30.82 3.87
N ASP A 444 20.62 -30.62 4.27
CA ASP A 444 21.78 -30.49 3.38
C ASP A 444 21.57 -29.42 2.28
N GLY A 445 20.87 -28.34 2.62
CA GLY A 445 20.56 -27.24 1.70
C GLY A 445 19.51 -27.57 0.64
N LYS A 446 18.80 -28.70 0.74
CA LYS A 446 17.80 -29.13 -0.26
C LYS A 446 16.46 -28.44 -0.11
N ILE A 447 16.11 -27.97 1.08
CA ILE A 447 14.82 -27.33 1.36
C ILE A 447 15.06 -25.84 1.61
N GLY A 448 14.26 -25.01 0.94
CA GLY A 448 14.24 -23.56 1.13
C GLY A 448 13.32 -23.14 2.28
N TYR A 449 13.49 -21.91 2.74
CA TYR A 449 12.63 -21.30 3.76
C TYR A 449 12.44 -19.81 3.46
N LEU A 450 11.21 -19.33 3.65
CA LEU A 450 10.88 -17.91 3.68
C LEU A 450 9.81 -17.65 4.76
N HIS A 451 9.79 -16.44 5.30
CA HIS A 451 8.75 -15.98 6.22
C HIS A 451 7.97 -14.82 5.60
N ILE A 452 6.65 -14.83 5.79
CA ILE A 452 5.74 -13.79 5.33
C ILE A 452 5.12 -13.11 6.57
N PRO A 453 5.65 -11.94 7.02
CA PRO A 453 5.26 -11.31 8.29
C PRO A 453 3.88 -10.64 8.29
N ASP A 454 3.36 -10.26 7.13
CA ASP A 454 2.00 -9.77 6.93
C ASP A 454 1.56 -10.08 5.50
N MET A 455 0.35 -9.71 5.10
CA MET A 455 -0.09 -9.75 3.70
C MET A 455 -0.21 -8.34 3.14
N GLY A 456 0.56 -7.39 3.67
CA GLY A 456 0.68 -6.03 3.16
C GLY A 456 1.91 -5.87 2.28
N ALA A 457 2.36 -4.62 2.18
CA ALA A 457 3.56 -4.25 1.43
C ALA A 457 4.81 -4.98 1.95
N THR A 458 4.99 -5.07 3.27
CA THR A 458 6.17 -5.71 3.89
C THR A 458 6.25 -7.19 3.54
N GLY A 459 5.13 -7.92 3.68
CA GLY A 459 5.04 -9.33 3.36
C GLY A 459 5.22 -9.60 1.88
N LEU A 460 4.66 -8.76 1.01
CA LEU A 460 4.86 -8.88 -0.44
C LEU A 460 6.31 -8.62 -0.83
N MET A 461 6.98 -7.61 -0.26
CA MET A 461 8.41 -7.39 -0.47
C MET A 461 9.26 -8.55 0.05
N ALA A 462 8.94 -9.10 1.23
CA ALA A 462 9.63 -10.27 1.76
C ALA A 462 9.46 -11.50 0.86
N PHE A 463 8.24 -11.73 0.34
CA PHE A 463 7.97 -12.80 -0.61
C PHE A 463 8.73 -12.59 -1.92
N GLU A 464 8.64 -11.42 -2.54
CA GLU A 464 9.34 -11.09 -3.80
C GLU A 464 10.87 -11.13 -3.66
N THR A 465 11.43 -10.87 -2.48
CA THR A 465 12.86 -11.01 -2.22
C THR A 465 13.27 -12.47 -2.03
N TRP A 466 12.55 -13.20 -1.18
CA TRP A 466 13.02 -14.49 -0.71
C TRP A 466 12.52 -15.67 -1.55
N TYR A 467 11.33 -15.60 -2.16
CA TYR A 467 10.77 -16.71 -2.94
C TYR A 467 11.69 -17.13 -4.10
N TYR A 468 12.12 -16.18 -4.94
CA TYR A 468 12.97 -16.50 -6.10
C TYR A 468 14.36 -17.00 -5.69
N ALA A 469 14.89 -16.52 -4.56
CA ALA A 469 16.16 -16.98 -4.01
C ALA A 469 16.12 -18.43 -3.48
N GLN A 470 14.93 -19.05 -3.40
CA GLN A 470 14.75 -20.44 -2.98
C GLN A 470 14.33 -21.38 -4.13
N LEU A 471 14.27 -20.93 -5.39
CA LEU A 471 13.75 -21.75 -6.49
C LEU A 471 14.72 -22.85 -6.97
N ASP A 472 15.99 -22.77 -6.58
CA ASP A 472 16.99 -23.84 -6.81
C ASP A 472 16.82 -25.03 -5.85
N LYS A 473 15.92 -24.90 -4.85
CA LYS A 473 15.66 -25.92 -3.84
C LYS A 473 14.70 -26.99 -4.33
N GLU A 474 14.80 -28.16 -3.71
CA GLU A 474 13.99 -29.34 -3.99
C GLU A 474 12.66 -29.37 -3.21
N GLY A 475 12.41 -28.33 -2.41
CA GLY A 475 11.16 -28.09 -1.69
C GLY A 475 11.24 -26.81 -0.87
N LEU A 476 10.12 -26.35 -0.32
CA LEU A 476 10.02 -25.05 0.35
C LEU A 476 9.16 -25.09 1.62
N ILE A 477 9.58 -24.36 2.65
CA ILE A 477 8.74 -24.03 3.81
C ILE A 477 8.33 -22.56 3.69
N VAL A 478 7.02 -22.32 3.60
CA VAL A 478 6.41 -20.97 3.59
C VAL A 478 5.88 -20.70 5.00
N ASP A 479 6.59 -19.89 5.76
CA ASP A 479 6.22 -19.59 7.15
C ASP A 479 5.32 -18.34 7.24
N CYS A 480 4.05 -18.54 7.59
CA CYS A 480 3.07 -17.48 7.80
C CYS A 480 2.69 -17.32 9.29
N ARG A 481 3.48 -17.88 10.22
CA ARG A 481 3.26 -17.65 11.65
C ARG A 481 3.42 -16.17 11.98
N TRP A 482 2.57 -15.65 12.87
CA TRP A 482 2.49 -14.23 13.23
C TRP A 482 2.14 -13.28 12.08
N ASN A 483 1.55 -13.79 10.99
CA ASN A 483 1.17 -12.97 9.85
C ASN A 483 0.02 -12.01 10.21
N ARG A 484 0.25 -10.70 10.07
CA ARG A 484 -0.70 -9.66 10.51
C ARG A 484 -1.85 -9.35 9.55
N GLY A 485 -1.98 -10.08 8.44
CA GLY A 485 -2.99 -9.83 7.43
C GLY A 485 -2.67 -8.67 6.48
N GLY A 486 -3.65 -8.25 5.68
CA GLY A 486 -3.45 -7.32 4.57
C GLY A 486 -4.36 -7.68 3.40
N TRP A 487 -3.81 -7.82 2.19
CA TRP A 487 -4.57 -8.06 0.96
C TRP A 487 -3.81 -8.85 -0.13
N ALA A 488 -2.50 -9.08 0.05
CA ALA A 488 -1.60 -9.60 -0.97
C ALA A 488 -1.59 -11.14 -1.09
N SER A 489 -2.34 -11.88 -0.26
CA SER A 489 -2.36 -13.35 -0.28
C SER A 489 -2.63 -13.92 -1.68
N GLN A 490 -3.57 -13.31 -2.42
CA GLN A 490 -3.94 -13.71 -3.77
C GLN A 490 -2.77 -13.61 -4.77
N LEU A 491 -1.89 -12.63 -4.61
CA LEU A 491 -0.73 -12.45 -5.48
C LEU A 491 0.28 -13.57 -5.24
N MET A 492 0.52 -13.91 -3.98
CA MET A 492 1.44 -14.99 -3.58
C MET A 492 0.89 -16.36 -3.99
N LEU A 493 -0.43 -16.59 -3.84
CA LEU A 493 -1.11 -17.81 -4.25
C LEU A 493 -0.95 -18.07 -5.76
N GLN A 494 -1.00 -17.03 -6.60
CA GLN A 494 -0.78 -17.18 -8.04
C GLN A 494 0.62 -17.74 -8.37
N ARG A 495 1.66 -17.38 -7.59
CA ARG A 495 3.02 -17.90 -7.78
C ARG A 495 3.15 -19.33 -7.26
N LEU A 496 2.67 -19.59 -6.04
CA LEU A 496 2.76 -20.92 -5.40
C LEU A 496 1.87 -21.98 -6.07
N ALA A 497 0.82 -21.57 -6.79
CA ALA A 497 -0.04 -22.47 -7.53
C ALA A 497 0.58 -22.94 -8.87
N ARG A 498 1.66 -22.30 -9.34
CA ARG A 498 2.34 -22.73 -10.58
C ARG A 498 2.84 -24.18 -10.44
N ARG A 499 2.91 -24.88 -11.56
CA ARG A 499 3.40 -26.25 -11.64
C ARG A 499 4.43 -26.35 -12.76
N PRO A 500 5.58 -27.00 -12.54
CA PRO A 500 6.55 -27.22 -13.60
C PRO A 500 5.95 -28.15 -14.64
N ILE A 501 5.95 -27.73 -15.91
CA ILE A 501 5.46 -28.54 -17.04
C ILE A 501 6.55 -28.79 -18.10
N GLY A 502 7.68 -28.10 -18.00
CA GLY A 502 8.78 -28.25 -18.94
C GLY A 502 10.05 -27.57 -18.46
N PHE A 503 11.08 -27.63 -19.29
CA PHE A 503 12.38 -27.04 -19.01
C PHE A 503 12.97 -26.42 -20.28
N ASN A 504 13.55 -25.24 -20.13
CA ASN A 504 14.37 -24.61 -21.15
C ASN A 504 15.85 -24.91 -20.86
N ARG A 505 16.58 -25.39 -21.85
CA ARG A 505 18.03 -25.61 -21.75
C ARG A 505 18.74 -24.74 -22.76
N ALA A 506 19.59 -23.83 -22.30
CA ALA A 506 20.46 -23.05 -23.16
C ALA A 506 21.71 -23.86 -23.54
N ALA A 507 22.18 -23.73 -24.78
CA ALA A 507 23.43 -24.35 -25.21
C ALA A 507 24.61 -23.78 -24.40
N GLY A 508 25.30 -24.62 -23.63
CA GLY A 508 26.38 -24.19 -22.72
C GLY A 508 25.89 -23.43 -21.47
N GLY A 509 24.58 -23.36 -21.23
CA GLY A 509 23.98 -22.68 -20.08
C GLY A 509 23.26 -23.63 -19.12
N GLY A 510 22.53 -23.04 -18.17
CA GLY A 510 21.73 -23.76 -17.18
C GLY A 510 20.42 -24.33 -17.75
N VAL A 511 19.71 -25.04 -16.87
CA VAL A 511 18.36 -25.56 -17.13
C VAL A 511 17.38 -24.72 -16.31
N GLU A 512 16.40 -24.14 -16.97
CA GLU A 512 15.37 -23.31 -16.36
C GLU A 512 14.02 -24.02 -16.38
N VAL A 513 13.25 -23.91 -15.29
CA VAL A 513 11.90 -24.46 -15.18
C VAL A 513 10.92 -23.62 -15.99
N PHE A 514 9.97 -24.26 -16.67
CA PHE A 514 8.83 -23.61 -17.33
C PHE A 514 7.51 -24.00 -16.65
N PRO A 515 6.64 -23.02 -16.30
CA PRO A 515 6.84 -21.57 -16.40
C PRO A 515 7.98 -21.05 -15.50
N ALA A 516 8.61 -19.93 -15.87
CA ALA A 516 9.64 -19.30 -15.06
C ALA A 516 9.10 -18.90 -13.66
N GLY A 517 9.98 -18.79 -12.67
CA GLY A 517 9.58 -18.45 -11.29
C GLY A 517 8.81 -19.56 -10.57
N THR A 518 8.91 -20.82 -11.01
CA THR A 518 8.16 -21.96 -10.45
C THR A 518 9.05 -22.86 -9.60
N LEU A 519 8.60 -23.18 -8.38
CA LEU A 519 9.25 -24.17 -7.51
C LEU A 519 9.15 -25.57 -8.14
N ASN A 520 10.30 -26.23 -8.35
CA ASN A 520 10.35 -27.63 -8.79
C ASN A 520 10.41 -28.58 -7.59
N GLY A 521 9.33 -28.62 -6.81
CA GLY A 521 9.25 -29.46 -5.61
C GLY A 521 8.00 -29.18 -4.79
N PRO A 522 7.74 -29.99 -3.75
CA PRO A 522 6.65 -29.75 -2.83
C PRO A 522 6.97 -28.58 -1.90
N PHE A 523 5.92 -28.01 -1.31
CA PHE A 523 6.06 -27.06 -0.22
C PHE A 523 5.07 -27.36 0.90
N VAL A 524 5.32 -26.76 2.07
CA VAL A 524 4.41 -26.78 3.22
C VAL A 524 4.23 -25.35 3.74
N VAL A 525 3.10 -25.09 4.40
CA VAL A 525 2.80 -23.78 5.00
C VAL A 525 2.76 -23.91 6.51
N LEU A 526 3.46 -23.02 7.22
CA LEU A 526 3.34 -22.89 8.68
C LEU A 526 2.35 -21.77 9.03
N THR A 527 1.47 -22.03 9.99
CA THR A 527 0.55 -21.03 10.56
C THR A 527 0.43 -21.19 12.08
N ASN A 528 -0.02 -20.14 12.76
CA ASN A 528 -0.29 -20.18 14.20
C ASN A 528 -1.42 -19.21 14.59
N GLU A 529 -1.77 -19.21 15.87
CA GLU A 529 -2.84 -18.42 16.47
C GLU A 529 -2.66 -16.90 16.34
N PHE A 530 -1.48 -16.42 15.93
CA PHE A 530 -1.19 -15.01 15.70
C PHE A 530 -1.26 -14.62 14.23
N ALA A 531 -1.46 -15.57 13.32
CA ALA A 531 -1.74 -15.29 11.92
C ALA A 531 -3.24 -14.97 11.77
N GLY A 532 -3.61 -13.88 11.08
CA GLY A 532 -5.00 -13.46 11.00
C GLY A 532 -5.37 -12.62 9.78
N SER A 533 -6.66 -12.40 9.55
CA SER A 533 -7.16 -11.58 8.43
C SER A 533 -6.83 -12.21 7.09
N ASP A 534 -6.16 -11.50 6.18
CA ASP A 534 -5.67 -12.14 4.96
C ASP A 534 -4.63 -13.26 5.24
N GLY A 535 -4.04 -13.27 6.44
CA GLY A 535 -3.25 -14.38 7.00
C GLY A 535 -4.09 -15.59 7.45
N ASP A 536 -5.40 -15.46 7.65
CA ASP A 536 -6.35 -16.59 7.71
C ASP A 536 -6.72 -17.05 6.28
N ILE A 537 -6.96 -16.08 5.38
CA ILE A 537 -7.40 -16.37 4.00
C ILE A 537 -6.36 -17.19 3.25
N PHE A 538 -5.08 -16.90 3.42
CA PHE A 538 -3.98 -17.58 2.76
C PHE A 538 -3.92 -19.10 3.06
N PRO A 539 -3.71 -19.56 4.32
CA PRO A 539 -3.67 -21.00 4.63
C PRO A 539 -5.00 -21.70 4.28
N LYS A 540 -6.15 -21.03 4.45
CA LYS A 540 -7.42 -21.59 4.00
C LYS A 540 -7.45 -21.84 2.50
N SER A 541 -6.95 -20.88 1.72
CA SER A 541 -6.88 -20.99 0.26
C SER A 541 -5.92 -22.09 -0.19
N ILE A 542 -4.80 -22.27 0.50
CA ILE A 542 -3.85 -23.38 0.27
C ILE A 542 -4.55 -24.74 0.42
N GLN A 543 -5.37 -24.91 1.47
CA GLN A 543 -6.16 -26.12 1.70
C GLN A 543 -7.27 -26.30 0.67
N GLU A 544 -8.03 -25.25 0.35
CA GLU A 544 -9.14 -25.31 -0.61
C GLU A 544 -8.68 -25.72 -2.02
N LEU A 545 -7.54 -25.17 -2.43
CA LEU A 545 -6.87 -25.44 -3.70
C LEU A 545 -6.01 -26.71 -3.66
N LYS A 546 -5.85 -27.35 -2.49
CA LYS A 546 -5.02 -28.54 -2.26
C LYS A 546 -3.58 -28.36 -2.73
N LEU A 547 -2.99 -27.19 -2.45
CA LEU A 547 -1.65 -26.87 -2.93
C LEU A 547 -0.53 -27.48 -2.07
N ALA A 548 -0.72 -27.50 -0.75
CA ALA A 548 0.24 -27.98 0.24
C ALA A 548 -0.45 -28.26 1.59
N PRO A 549 0.13 -29.08 2.47
CA PRO A 549 -0.31 -29.18 3.86
C PRO A 549 -0.03 -27.89 4.64
N VAL A 550 -0.96 -27.52 5.51
CA VAL A 550 -0.83 -26.47 6.51
C VAL A 550 -0.50 -27.10 7.87
N ILE A 551 0.52 -26.58 8.55
CA ILE A 551 1.10 -27.15 9.76
C ILE A 551 1.15 -26.06 10.84
N GLY A 552 0.83 -26.42 12.09
CA GLY A 552 1.00 -25.53 13.24
C GLY A 552 -0.21 -25.49 14.14
N MET A 553 -0.70 -24.29 14.46
CA MET A 553 -1.89 -24.10 15.31
C MET A 553 -2.99 -23.35 14.56
N ARG A 554 -4.23 -23.52 15.00
CA ARG A 554 -5.39 -22.79 14.45
C ARG A 554 -5.11 -21.29 14.46
N SER A 555 -5.37 -20.62 13.33
CA SER A 555 -5.17 -19.18 13.15
C SER A 555 -6.21 -18.33 13.89
N TRP A 556 -6.08 -17.01 13.82
CA TRP A 556 -6.86 -16.04 14.60
C TRP A 556 -8.37 -16.09 14.33
N GLY A 557 -8.77 -16.18 13.05
CA GLY A 557 -10.17 -16.28 12.67
C GLY A 557 -10.92 -14.97 12.57
N GLY A 558 -10.31 -13.96 11.96
CA GLY A 558 -11.02 -12.72 11.64
C GLY A 558 -10.93 -12.43 10.16
N VAL A 559 -12.00 -12.54 9.39
CA VAL A 559 -12.00 -12.36 7.91
C VAL A 559 -13.12 -11.45 7.42
N VAL A 560 -13.61 -10.56 8.27
CA VAL A 560 -14.46 -9.45 7.83
C VAL A 560 -13.59 -8.20 7.64
N GLY A 561 -13.26 -7.91 6.38
CA GLY A 561 -12.45 -6.76 6.00
C GLY A 561 -13.13 -5.43 6.35
N ILE A 562 -12.30 -4.39 6.48
CA ILE A 562 -12.75 -3.10 7.02
C ILE A 562 -12.82 -1.99 5.98
N ARG A 563 -13.65 -1.00 6.28
CA ARG A 563 -13.48 0.38 5.82
C ARG A 563 -13.23 1.27 7.04
N ALA A 564 -12.24 2.17 6.95
CA ALA A 564 -11.81 3.07 8.03
C ALA A 564 -11.58 4.51 7.52
N ASP A 565 -12.42 4.95 6.58
CA ASP A 565 -12.33 6.22 5.85
C ASP A 565 -13.19 7.35 6.46
N LYS A 566 -13.73 7.12 7.67
CA LYS A 566 -14.64 8.05 8.36
C LYS A 566 -14.02 8.46 9.69
N PRO A 567 -13.12 9.46 9.71
CA PRO A 567 -12.58 9.99 10.96
C PRO A 567 -13.71 10.62 11.78
N LEU A 568 -13.57 10.52 13.10
CA LEU A 568 -14.39 11.23 14.07
C LEU A 568 -13.93 12.70 14.14
N VAL A 569 -14.80 13.57 14.68
CA VAL A 569 -14.56 15.03 14.70
C VAL A 569 -13.25 15.46 15.37
N ASP A 570 -12.77 14.67 16.33
CA ASP A 570 -11.54 14.87 17.09
C ASP A 570 -10.29 14.27 16.42
N GLY A 571 -10.43 13.74 15.20
CA GLY A 571 -9.37 12.98 14.51
C GLY A 571 -9.22 11.53 15.02
N GLY A 572 -10.14 11.05 15.86
CA GLY A 572 -10.27 9.64 16.18
C GLY A 572 -10.77 8.82 15.00
N PHE A 573 -10.71 7.50 15.14
CA PHE A 573 -11.30 6.60 14.16
C PHE A 573 -11.93 5.38 14.83
N LEU A 574 -12.84 4.76 14.09
CA LEU A 574 -13.24 3.39 14.28
C LEU A 574 -13.31 2.69 12.92
N SER A 575 -13.01 1.40 12.87
CA SER A 575 -13.14 0.60 11.65
C SER A 575 -14.50 -0.10 11.62
N GLN A 576 -15.17 -0.09 10.47
CA GLN A 576 -16.41 -0.83 10.26
C GLN A 576 -16.07 -2.13 9.51
N PRO A 577 -16.36 -3.31 10.09
CA PRO A 577 -16.31 -4.58 9.36
C PRO A 577 -17.39 -4.57 8.28
N GLU A 578 -17.00 -4.33 7.03
CA GLU A 578 -17.90 -4.08 5.91
C GLU A 578 -17.80 -5.17 4.82
N TYR A 579 -16.64 -5.83 4.71
CA TYR A 579 -16.34 -6.78 3.65
C TYR A 579 -16.16 -8.20 4.21
N ALA A 580 -17.26 -8.87 4.49
CA ALA A 580 -17.20 -10.26 4.95
C ALA A 580 -16.64 -11.17 3.84
N PHE A 581 -15.65 -12.00 4.19
CA PHE A 581 -15.08 -12.97 3.27
C PHE A 581 -15.81 -14.31 3.36
N TRP A 582 -16.21 -14.86 2.21
CA TRP A 582 -16.92 -16.13 2.11
C TRP A 582 -16.13 -17.15 1.30
N PHE A 583 -15.92 -18.33 1.86
CA PHE A 583 -15.27 -19.44 1.16
C PHE A 583 -16.27 -20.39 0.52
N ARG A 584 -15.96 -20.88 -0.70
CA ARG A 584 -16.76 -21.88 -1.42
C ARG A 584 -17.08 -23.11 -0.58
N LYS A 585 -16.13 -23.60 0.21
CA LYS A 585 -16.38 -24.62 1.23
C LYS A 585 -16.20 -23.98 2.61
N GLY A 586 -17.17 -24.19 3.48
CA GLY A 586 -17.19 -23.60 4.83
C GLY A 586 -17.91 -22.26 4.94
N GLY A 587 -18.18 -21.57 3.82
CA GLY A 587 -18.93 -20.32 3.81
C GLY A 587 -18.26 -19.24 4.66
N TRP A 588 -19.01 -18.67 5.60
CA TRP A 588 -18.53 -17.65 6.56
C TRP A 588 -17.72 -18.24 7.73
N GLY A 589 -17.59 -19.56 7.83
CA GLY A 589 -17.11 -20.26 9.03
C GLY A 589 -15.63 -20.08 9.40
N VAL A 590 -14.88 -19.24 8.69
CA VAL A 590 -13.53 -18.84 9.13
C VAL A 590 -13.61 -17.69 10.14
N GLU A 591 -14.59 -16.78 9.98
CA GLU A 591 -14.84 -15.71 10.94
C GLU A 591 -15.21 -16.31 12.31
N ASN A 592 -14.59 -15.79 13.36
CA ASN A 592 -14.73 -16.21 14.75
C ASN A 592 -14.32 -17.68 15.04
N HIS A 593 -13.54 -18.30 14.14
CA HIS A 593 -12.98 -19.65 14.35
C HIS A 593 -11.51 -19.77 13.96
N GLY A 594 -11.15 -19.33 12.75
CA GLY A 594 -9.82 -19.50 12.17
C GLY A 594 -9.71 -20.68 11.21
N VAL A 595 -8.47 -21.02 10.89
CA VAL A 595 -8.12 -22.12 9.98
C VAL A 595 -7.43 -23.21 10.77
N ASP A 596 -8.09 -24.36 10.92
CA ASP A 596 -7.46 -25.54 11.49
C ASP A 596 -6.38 -26.08 10.54
N PRO A 597 -5.13 -26.26 11.01
CA PRO A 597 -4.07 -26.83 10.19
C PRO A 597 -4.33 -28.31 9.92
N ASP A 598 -3.85 -28.82 8.78
CA ASP A 598 -3.90 -30.25 8.44
C ASP A 598 -3.08 -31.08 9.44
N VAL A 599 -2.03 -30.48 10.00
CA VAL A 599 -1.19 -31.06 11.04
C VAL A 599 -1.06 -30.11 12.22
N VAL A 600 -1.73 -30.47 13.32
CA VAL A 600 -1.67 -29.69 14.57
C VAL A 600 -0.35 -29.96 15.31
N VAL A 601 0.40 -28.89 15.59
CA VAL A 601 1.64 -28.90 16.37
C VAL A 601 1.71 -27.65 17.23
N GLN A 602 1.77 -27.84 18.54
CA GLN A 602 1.91 -26.74 19.49
C GLN A 602 3.39 -26.45 19.79
N ASN A 603 3.77 -25.17 19.79
CA ASN A 603 5.04 -24.74 20.37
C ASN A 603 4.85 -24.50 21.88
N LEU A 604 5.34 -25.42 22.69
CA LEU A 604 5.18 -25.35 24.14
C LEU A 604 6.19 -24.36 24.77
N PRO A 605 5.82 -23.63 25.84
CA PRO A 605 6.72 -22.67 26.48
C PRO A 605 8.08 -23.26 26.89
N GLN A 606 8.11 -24.49 27.39
CA GLN A 606 9.35 -25.16 27.79
C GLN A 606 10.27 -25.54 26.61
N ASP A 607 9.72 -25.67 25.40
CA ASP A 607 10.48 -25.97 24.19
C ASP A 607 11.06 -24.67 23.64
N LEU A 608 10.25 -23.62 23.54
CA LEU A 608 10.69 -22.29 23.15
C LEU A 608 11.80 -21.75 24.08
N ALA A 609 11.67 -21.96 25.40
CA ALA A 609 12.69 -21.59 26.38
C ALA A 609 14.04 -22.31 26.18
N LYS A 610 14.04 -23.45 25.48
CA LYS A 610 15.24 -24.21 25.09
C LYS A 610 15.67 -23.93 23.65
N ASN A 611 15.09 -22.91 23.01
CA ASN A 611 15.27 -22.60 21.58
C ASN A 611 14.91 -23.77 20.65
N LEU A 612 13.91 -24.57 21.02
CA LEU A 612 13.34 -25.61 20.18
C LEU A 612 12.08 -25.07 19.51
N ASP A 613 11.95 -25.29 18.20
CA ASP A 613 10.77 -24.96 17.40
C ASP A 613 10.13 -26.26 16.85
N PRO A 614 9.24 -26.91 17.63
CA PRO A 614 8.52 -28.11 17.19
C PRO A 614 7.76 -27.95 15.87
N GLN A 615 7.15 -26.79 15.63
CA GLN A 615 6.44 -26.50 14.38
C GLN A 615 7.38 -26.49 13.19
N LEU A 616 8.49 -25.75 13.26
CA LEU A 616 9.49 -25.74 12.19
C LEU A 616 10.09 -27.13 11.95
N GLN A 617 10.37 -27.87 13.01
CA GLN A 617 10.86 -29.24 12.88
C GLN A 617 9.85 -30.13 12.14
N ARG A 618 8.57 -30.08 12.51
CA ARG A 618 7.54 -30.86 11.82
C ARG A 618 7.42 -30.45 10.35
N ALA A 619 7.53 -29.15 10.02
CA ALA A 619 7.52 -28.70 8.63
C ALA A 619 8.70 -29.25 7.82
N ILE A 620 9.90 -29.31 8.40
CA ILE A 620 11.07 -29.93 7.78
C ILE A 620 10.80 -31.42 7.49
N ASP A 621 10.30 -32.15 8.47
CA ASP A 621 10.02 -33.58 8.33
C ASP A 621 8.94 -33.83 7.26
N GLU A 622 7.89 -33.00 7.26
CA GLU A 622 6.77 -33.12 6.32
C GLU A 622 7.19 -32.81 4.88
N VAL A 623 7.94 -31.74 4.63
CA VAL A 623 8.38 -31.41 3.27
C VAL A 623 9.40 -32.40 2.74
N LEU A 624 10.26 -32.97 3.60
CA LEU A 624 11.16 -34.06 3.22
C LEU A 624 10.38 -35.33 2.84
N ARG A 625 9.31 -35.67 3.58
CA ARG A 625 8.40 -36.78 3.24
C ARG A 625 7.76 -36.55 1.87
N LEU A 626 7.15 -35.38 1.66
CA LEU A 626 6.51 -35.02 0.40
C LEU A 626 7.50 -35.04 -0.78
N ARG A 627 8.75 -34.62 -0.56
CA ARG A 627 9.80 -34.64 -1.58
C ARG A 627 10.19 -36.07 -1.96
N GLN A 628 10.14 -37.02 -1.03
CA GLN A 628 10.38 -38.43 -1.35
C GLN A 628 9.22 -39.03 -2.17
N GLU A 629 7.99 -38.64 -1.85
CA GLU A 629 6.79 -39.11 -2.56
C GLU A 629 6.66 -38.47 -3.95
N ASN A 630 6.99 -37.19 -4.07
CA ASN A 630 6.92 -36.39 -5.28
C ASN A 630 8.27 -35.68 -5.48
N PRO A 631 9.29 -36.38 -5.99
CA PRO A 631 10.60 -35.79 -6.20
C PRO A 631 10.55 -34.68 -7.27
N PRO A 632 11.45 -33.69 -7.19
CA PRO A 632 11.65 -32.71 -8.26
C PRO A 632 11.79 -33.38 -9.62
N LEU A 633 11.16 -32.77 -10.63
CA LEU A 633 11.28 -33.24 -12.01
C LEU A 633 12.73 -33.11 -12.47
N LYS A 634 13.26 -34.17 -13.07
CA LYS A 634 14.60 -34.20 -13.67
C LYS A 634 14.46 -34.43 -15.17
N PRO A 635 14.71 -33.42 -16.01
CA PRO A 635 14.65 -33.62 -17.46
C PRO A 635 15.79 -34.52 -17.92
N ASP A 636 15.47 -35.43 -18.84
CA ASP A 636 16.47 -36.19 -19.60
C ASP A 636 16.70 -35.48 -20.94
N PHE A 637 17.93 -35.03 -21.15
CA PHE A 637 18.33 -34.36 -22.39
C PHE A 637 19.32 -35.17 -23.23
N GLU A 638 19.58 -36.44 -22.89
CA GLU A 638 20.52 -37.30 -23.63
C GLU A 638 19.91 -37.84 -24.93
N ALA A 639 18.58 -38.00 -24.97
CA ALA A 639 17.83 -38.47 -26.14
C ALA A 639 17.50 -37.33 -27.13
N GLU A 640 18.51 -36.65 -27.66
CA GLU A 640 18.26 -35.62 -28.69
C GLU A 640 17.72 -36.24 -30.00
N PRO A 641 16.59 -35.75 -30.55
CA PRO A 641 16.08 -36.28 -31.81
C PRO A 641 17.09 -36.09 -32.95
N THR A 642 17.27 -37.14 -33.75
CA THR A 642 18.22 -37.11 -34.88
C THR A 642 17.69 -36.14 -35.95
N LYS A 643 18.42 -35.05 -36.21
CA LYS A 643 18.03 -34.02 -37.19
C LYS A 643 18.65 -34.22 -38.58
N THR A 644 19.05 -35.45 -38.92
CA THR A 644 19.60 -35.74 -40.26
C THR A 644 18.49 -35.66 -41.31
N ARG A 645 18.83 -35.27 -42.55
CA ARG A 645 17.85 -35.24 -43.67
C ARG A 645 17.19 -36.61 -43.87
N ASP A 646 17.92 -37.69 -43.63
CA ASP A 646 17.43 -39.06 -43.77
C ASP A 646 16.37 -39.42 -42.70
N ALA A 647 16.51 -38.90 -41.47
CA ALA A 647 15.52 -39.08 -40.41
C ALA A 647 14.21 -38.34 -40.72
N PHE A 648 14.28 -37.12 -41.29
CA PHE A 648 13.10 -36.37 -41.74
C PHE A 648 12.38 -37.02 -42.94
N GLY A 649 13.10 -37.76 -43.79
CA GLY A 649 12.51 -38.44 -44.95
C GLY A 649 11.63 -39.64 -44.62
N GLN A 650 11.74 -40.20 -43.40
CA GLN A 650 10.95 -41.36 -42.95
C GLN A 650 9.65 -40.99 -42.22
N GLU A 651 9.47 -39.73 -41.82
CA GLU A 651 8.28 -39.25 -41.07
C GLU A 651 7.27 -38.46 -41.92
N LEU A 652 7.52 -38.26 -43.21
CA LEU A 652 6.51 -37.70 -44.12
C LEU A 652 5.51 -38.80 -44.51
N PRO A 653 4.21 -38.68 -44.20
CA PRO A 653 3.22 -39.59 -44.74
C PRO A 653 3.24 -39.47 -46.27
N GLN A 654 3.38 -40.62 -46.96
CA GLN A 654 3.24 -40.68 -48.43
C GLN A 654 1.83 -40.33 -48.90
#